data_AF-A0A923L3A3-F1
#
_entry.id   AF-A0A923L3A3-F1
#
_cell.length_a   1.000
_cell.length_b   1.000
_cell.length_c   1.000
_cell.angle_alpha   90.00
_cell.angle_beta   90.00
_cell.angle_gamma   90.00
#
_symmetry.space_group_name_H-M   'P 1'
#
loop_
_entity.id
_entity.type
_entity.pdbx_description
1 polymer ?
#
loop_
_entity_poly.entity_id
_entity_poly.type
_entity_poly.pdbx_seq_one_letter_code
_entity_poly.pdbx_strand_id
1 'polypeptide(L)'
;MKIKNIMVILVLISLFHFSPLLAKANEVGENEEQVTEEYHENDESINLQSLQVAASTEEAVEIQEKLVKLGFLSNEHVTGLLDEHTVKAVKELQKYYGLPESGNIDETTSLKMDEVLSSPFQVSKSHSDTVSYKKYLVILGYAKFTNPNEYFGSQTEQAVKDFQRDQGLPVSGIIESNTGVRLKDLATGPLQNGMYRDDAIEFKKNLEKLGFISWKSPPNNYFGSSTEQALTVLQNYYGLTETGIVDEATLAKVEEVLASPFQSGKNHSETVQLKEYLTILGYADFKNPTTYYGAQTSAAVKDFQKAEGLAVSGIIEPVTKARLTELATRPLAKGMRRLDAIQFKLDLEKLGFISWKNPPNDFYGDSTEKAVLELQNYYSLPKTGIADKETLTLIKEVLESPFQKGKSNSETIILKEYLMLLGYANFKNPTTYYGVETSAAVKDFQKSEGLVVSGIIEPVTKARLTELATRPLENGMRRSDAIEFKLNLEKLGFVSWKNPPNDFYGASTEQSVIELQKYYGLPITGKADQATLSKIKEVLNSPLQMGKSNDASISLKEQLVQLGYAEFKNPTKYYGIQTETAVKDFQRDYNLVVSGIAEEITIQKILEVLESSLKQGVTNPEVVELKKQLNRLGFPISDSTQNYNSETSKAVSNFQKHYGLISSGVANPKTVEKINEILSTPFQRGVTHEDNIQLKKFLEVLGYVKWQNEPNGFFGASTEQAVKDFQADNGLPVSGIIDEITLSLLAEAANAKEVVLTTQYDITLTKALSLQMNVNPQSDKYYSGYISSSYMKVYDGGTITGLTVNLRTSPEITNGNVYKGVGVGERFILLDDNVTGTKYSNSTRWYKIEYEGRVLYVHSSLAEPTGKMGVTTERVNIRAGQGTNTHVYETVNAGTVFSISQVGTNWHKVNLGYKWRNATSDDTLYYLDPRNFVKDENQKYQFLDLRHFTGVPVEELNKLLQGAGKLAGKGAVFSEAARKANINEIYLVSHAILETGRGSSSLADGSMKHEGKSVYNFFGIGAYDNCAKECGKQRAIQEGWFTVDEAIIGGAQFAKNDYIYAGQHTLYLMRWNPANMVQYNRAGHQYATDIGWASKQITNYKNIYSKGNYNLIFDVPVYK
;
A
#
# COMPACT_ATOMS: atom_id res chain seq x y z
N MET A 1 -1.76 -7.51 -35.47
CA MET A 1 -2.22 -8.11 -36.76
C MET A 1 -1.90 -9.61 -36.76
N LYS A 2 -2.28 -10.32 -37.84
CA LYS A 2 -2.02 -11.75 -38.14
C LYS A 2 -0.51 -12.13 -38.01
N ILE A 3 -0.03 -13.38 -37.80
CA ILE A 3 -0.59 -14.72 -37.44
C ILE A 3 0.60 -15.68 -37.13
N LYS A 4 0.47 -16.64 -36.17
CA LYS A 4 1.09 -18.01 -36.02
C LYS A 4 2.62 -18.25 -36.29
N ASN A 5 3.32 -19.30 -35.80
CA ASN A 5 3.20 -20.27 -34.68
C ASN A 5 4.51 -21.14 -34.56
N ILE A 6 4.68 -21.85 -33.43
CA ILE A 6 5.28 -23.21 -33.27
C ILE A 6 6.81 -23.42 -33.50
N MET A 7 7.53 -23.48 -32.38
CA MET A 7 8.31 -24.61 -31.81
C MET A 7 9.36 -25.46 -32.60
N VAL A 8 10.62 -25.38 -32.11
CA VAL A 8 11.43 -26.47 -31.47
C VAL A 8 12.35 -27.43 -32.29
N ILE A 9 13.52 -27.72 -31.66
CA ILE A 9 14.52 -28.80 -31.86
C ILE A 9 15.65 -28.64 -32.91
N LEU A 10 16.78 -28.10 -32.42
CA LEU A 10 18.13 -28.72 -32.31
C LEU A 10 18.87 -29.38 -33.50
N VAL A 11 20.19 -29.09 -33.51
CA VAL A 11 21.37 -29.96 -33.77
C VAL A 11 22.22 -29.83 -35.07
N LEU A 12 23.45 -29.31 -34.84
CA LEU A 12 24.78 -29.55 -35.47
C LEU A 12 25.20 -29.04 -36.88
N ILE A 13 26.41 -28.45 -36.85
CA ILE A 13 27.58 -28.61 -37.76
C ILE A 13 27.92 -27.57 -38.87
N SER A 14 29.21 -27.19 -38.83
CA SER A 14 30.15 -26.63 -39.82
C SER A 14 29.99 -25.24 -40.49
N LEU A 15 30.94 -24.37 -40.10
CA LEU A 15 31.88 -23.56 -40.92
C LEU A 15 31.38 -22.64 -42.07
N PHE A 16 31.56 -21.33 -41.80
CA PHE A 16 32.21 -20.28 -42.62
C PHE A 16 31.68 -19.88 -44.03
N HIS A 17 31.91 -18.60 -44.36
CA HIS A 17 31.44 -17.91 -45.56
C HIS A 17 32.56 -17.64 -46.58
N PHE A 18 32.16 -17.41 -47.83
CA PHE A 18 33.00 -16.81 -48.88
C PHE A 18 33.05 -15.27 -48.78
N SER A 19 34.20 -14.70 -49.18
CA SER A 19 34.48 -13.40 -49.86
C SER A 19 33.58 -12.17 -49.65
N PRO A 20 34.18 -10.95 -49.55
CA PRO A 20 34.50 -10.16 -50.76
C PRO A 20 35.97 -9.67 -50.78
N LEU A 21 36.66 -9.45 -51.91
CA LEU A 21 36.42 -8.58 -53.10
C LEU A 21 36.54 -7.07 -52.80
N LEU A 22 37.50 -6.39 -53.47
CA LEU A 22 37.74 -4.94 -53.38
C LEU A 22 36.89 -4.11 -54.36
N ALA A 23 36.81 -2.79 -54.13
CA ALA A 23 36.05 -1.82 -54.93
C ALA A 23 36.89 -1.04 -55.97
N LYS A 24 36.22 -0.34 -56.89
CA LYS A 24 36.77 0.48 -58.00
C LYS A 24 36.48 1.98 -57.86
N ALA A 25 37.37 2.81 -58.41
CA ALA A 25 37.13 4.10 -59.13
C ALA A 25 38.46 4.46 -59.86
N ASN A 26 38.54 4.67 -61.18
CA ASN A 26 38.22 5.87 -61.99
C ASN A 26 39.14 7.07 -61.65
N GLU A 27 39.69 7.91 -62.55
CA GLU A 27 39.64 8.15 -64.03
C GLU A 27 40.81 9.15 -64.39
N VAL A 28 41.32 9.43 -65.61
CA VAL A 28 41.20 8.98 -67.02
C VAL A 28 42.43 9.52 -67.83
N GLY A 29 42.71 9.10 -69.09
CA GLY A 29 43.72 9.75 -69.97
C GLY A 29 44.02 9.03 -71.31
N GLU A 30 44.19 9.77 -72.41
CA GLU A 30 44.18 9.31 -73.82
C GLU A 30 45.57 9.04 -74.48
N ASN A 31 45.58 8.23 -75.56
CA ASN A 31 46.52 8.18 -76.71
C ASN A 31 48.02 7.83 -76.46
N GLU A 32 48.84 7.36 -77.42
CA GLU A 32 48.70 7.22 -78.89
C GLU A 32 49.52 6.01 -79.48
N GLU A 33 49.53 5.91 -80.81
CA GLU A 33 50.26 5.04 -81.79
C GLU A 33 51.76 4.71 -81.54
N GLN A 34 52.45 3.72 -82.18
CA GLN A 34 52.17 2.62 -83.16
C GLN A 34 53.48 1.78 -83.35
N VAL A 35 53.47 0.76 -84.24
CA VAL A 35 54.59 0.20 -85.08
C VAL A 35 55.00 -1.27 -84.83
N THR A 36 55.44 -1.89 -85.94
CA THR A 36 55.78 -3.29 -86.29
C THR A 36 57.15 -3.76 -85.70
N GLU A 37 57.73 -4.95 -85.94
CA GLU A 37 57.78 -5.78 -87.18
C GLU A 37 58.19 -7.25 -86.97
N GLU A 38 58.16 -8.03 -88.07
CA GLU A 38 58.44 -9.47 -88.15
C GLU A 38 59.96 -9.79 -88.22
N TYR A 39 60.37 -11.06 -88.10
CA TYR A 39 60.82 -11.91 -89.22
C TYR A 39 61.37 -13.30 -88.78
N HIS A 40 61.56 -14.18 -89.78
CA HIS A 40 62.15 -15.53 -89.70
C HIS A 40 63.70 -15.47 -89.43
N GLU A 41 64.51 -16.54 -89.33
CA GLU A 41 64.53 -17.79 -90.11
C GLU A 41 65.52 -18.88 -89.56
N ASN A 42 65.10 -20.16 -89.68
CA ASN A 42 65.78 -21.48 -89.82
C ASN A 42 67.18 -21.86 -89.21
N ASP A 43 67.36 -23.20 -89.14
CA ASP A 43 68.59 -24.01 -89.00
C ASP A 43 69.40 -23.96 -87.67
N GLU A 44 69.94 -25.06 -87.12
CA GLU A 44 69.75 -26.51 -87.37
C GLU A 44 69.34 -27.21 -86.05
N SER A 45 68.64 -28.36 -86.09
CA SER A 45 68.35 -29.13 -84.85
C SER A 45 68.33 -30.66 -85.05
N ILE A 46 68.89 -31.38 -84.09
CA ILE A 46 69.03 -32.85 -84.15
C ILE A 46 67.70 -33.52 -83.73
N ASN A 47 67.05 -34.16 -84.70
CA ASN A 47 65.77 -34.84 -84.49
C ASN A 47 65.97 -36.29 -84.02
N LEU A 48 65.74 -36.56 -82.73
CA LEU A 48 65.90 -37.90 -82.15
C LEU A 48 64.77 -38.88 -82.53
N GLN A 49 63.71 -38.45 -83.22
CA GLN A 49 62.70 -39.36 -83.80
C GLN A 49 63.12 -40.04 -85.11
N SER A 50 64.29 -39.73 -85.66
CA SER A 50 64.80 -40.34 -86.90
C SER A 50 66.26 -40.76 -86.82
N LEU A 51 66.65 -41.45 -85.73
CA LEU A 51 68.03 -41.93 -85.52
C LEU A 51 68.13 -43.41 -85.12
N GLN A 52 67.36 -44.27 -85.80
CA GLN A 52 67.66 -45.70 -85.83
C GLN A 52 68.78 -45.93 -86.87
N VAL A 53 69.99 -46.22 -86.35
CA VAL A 53 71.30 -46.27 -87.06
C VAL A 53 71.99 -44.91 -87.20
N ALA A 54 73.26 -44.85 -86.75
CA ALA A 54 74.24 -43.77 -86.95
C ALA A 54 74.22 -42.53 -86.04
N ALA A 55 73.83 -42.70 -84.77
CA ALA A 55 74.64 -42.16 -83.67
C ALA A 55 75.61 -43.29 -83.24
N SER A 56 76.77 -42.96 -82.71
CA SER A 56 77.64 -43.96 -82.08
C SER A 56 76.98 -44.48 -80.80
N THR A 57 77.30 -45.71 -80.40
CA THR A 57 76.90 -46.24 -79.08
C THR A 57 77.56 -45.51 -77.92
N GLU A 58 78.54 -44.65 -78.19
CA GLU A 58 79.28 -43.86 -77.21
C GLU A 58 78.56 -42.52 -76.93
N GLU A 59 78.12 -41.80 -77.96
CA GLU A 59 77.34 -40.54 -77.81
C GLU A 59 76.03 -40.74 -77.04
N ALA A 60 75.29 -41.82 -77.33
CA ALA A 60 74.04 -42.13 -76.64
C ALA A 60 74.25 -42.44 -75.14
N VAL A 61 75.36 -43.10 -74.79
CA VAL A 61 75.76 -43.35 -73.40
C VAL A 61 76.23 -42.06 -72.73
N GLU A 62 76.99 -41.19 -73.42
CA GLU A 62 77.42 -39.90 -72.88
C GLU A 62 76.21 -39.04 -72.49
N ILE A 63 75.21 -38.93 -73.37
CA ILE A 63 73.95 -38.24 -73.12
C ILE A 63 73.24 -38.77 -71.85
N GLN A 64 73.10 -40.09 -71.73
CA GLN A 64 72.46 -40.71 -70.58
C GLN A 64 73.27 -40.49 -69.30
N GLU A 65 74.60 -40.62 -69.35
CA GLU A 65 75.47 -40.30 -68.22
C GLU A 65 75.38 -38.83 -67.78
N LYS A 66 75.28 -37.88 -68.71
CA LYS A 66 75.06 -36.46 -68.40
C LYS A 66 73.72 -36.26 -67.66
N LEU A 67 72.64 -36.87 -68.16
CA LEU A 67 71.32 -36.80 -67.51
C LEU A 67 71.31 -37.43 -66.10
N VAL A 68 72.05 -38.51 -65.87
CA VAL A 68 72.22 -39.11 -64.53
C VAL A 68 73.01 -38.19 -63.61
N LYS A 69 74.14 -37.64 -64.06
CA LYS A 69 74.97 -36.69 -63.27
C LYS A 69 74.21 -35.42 -62.90
N LEU A 70 73.27 -34.99 -63.75
CA LEU A 70 72.37 -33.87 -63.52
C LEU A 70 71.13 -34.22 -62.66
N GLY A 71 70.90 -35.49 -62.34
CA GLY A 71 69.81 -35.94 -61.46
C GLY A 71 68.45 -36.08 -62.14
N PHE A 72 68.39 -36.17 -63.48
CA PHE A 72 67.15 -36.34 -64.26
C PHE A 72 66.93 -37.77 -64.77
N LEU A 73 67.95 -38.63 -64.72
CA LEU A 73 67.88 -40.05 -65.11
C LEU A 73 68.52 -40.92 -64.02
N SER A 74 68.13 -42.20 -63.93
CA SER A 74 68.78 -43.18 -63.03
C SER A 74 69.79 -44.05 -63.78
N ASN A 75 70.82 -44.53 -63.08
CA ASN A 75 71.89 -45.37 -63.67
C ASN A 75 71.39 -46.62 -64.39
N GLU A 76 70.22 -47.16 -64.01
CA GLU A 76 69.62 -48.35 -64.65
C GLU A 76 69.11 -48.10 -66.07
N HIS A 77 68.98 -46.83 -66.48
CA HIS A 77 68.56 -46.39 -67.81
C HIS A 77 69.73 -45.93 -68.70
N VAL A 78 70.99 -46.10 -68.27
CA VAL A 78 72.17 -45.92 -69.14
C VAL A 78 72.34 -47.18 -70.01
N THR A 79 71.53 -47.27 -71.06
CA THR A 79 71.39 -48.44 -71.94
C THR A 79 72.15 -48.31 -73.27
N GLY A 80 72.59 -47.09 -73.62
CA GLY A 80 73.06 -46.76 -74.97
C GLY A 80 71.96 -46.67 -76.02
N LEU A 81 70.68 -46.77 -75.62
CA LEU A 81 69.50 -46.60 -76.47
C LEU A 81 68.72 -45.37 -76.01
N LEU A 82 68.58 -44.37 -76.88
CA LEU A 82 67.83 -43.14 -76.59
C LEU A 82 66.32 -43.43 -76.60
N ASP A 83 65.83 -43.91 -75.47
CA ASP A 83 64.50 -44.49 -75.26
C ASP A 83 63.50 -43.48 -74.62
N GLU A 84 62.29 -43.96 -74.30
CA GLU A 84 61.25 -43.13 -73.68
C GLU A 84 61.67 -42.59 -72.30
N HIS A 85 62.48 -43.35 -71.53
CA HIS A 85 63.05 -42.89 -70.26
C HIS A 85 64.00 -41.72 -70.48
N THR A 86 64.86 -41.82 -71.51
CA THR A 86 65.81 -40.77 -71.90
C THR A 86 65.09 -39.52 -72.40
N VAL A 87 64.10 -39.66 -73.30
CA VAL A 87 63.28 -38.54 -73.80
C VAL A 87 62.51 -37.86 -72.65
N LYS A 88 62.01 -38.61 -71.67
CA LYS A 88 61.35 -38.06 -70.49
C LYS A 88 62.32 -37.27 -69.60
N ALA A 89 63.52 -37.79 -69.35
CA ALA A 89 64.57 -37.08 -68.60
C ALA A 89 65.00 -35.78 -69.29
N VAL A 90 65.12 -35.77 -70.63
CA VAL A 90 65.39 -34.55 -71.40
C VAL A 90 64.27 -33.51 -71.23
N LYS A 91 62.99 -33.92 -71.27
CA LYS A 91 61.87 -33.00 -71.04
C LYS A 91 61.82 -32.45 -69.61
N GLU A 92 62.10 -33.28 -68.61
CA GLU A 92 62.15 -32.83 -67.21
C GLU A 92 63.31 -31.85 -66.98
N LEU A 93 64.45 -32.05 -67.63
CA LEU A 93 65.56 -31.10 -67.66
C LEU A 93 65.20 -29.79 -68.35
N GLN A 94 64.63 -29.86 -69.56
CA GLN A 94 64.20 -28.68 -70.32
C GLN A 94 63.21 -27.84 -69.50
N LYS A 95 62.19 -28.49 -68.93
CA LYS A 95 61.20 -27.87 -68.05
C LYS A 95 61.82 -27.19 -66.83
N TYR A 96 62.77 -27.85 -66.15
CA TYR A 96 63.41 -27.32 -64.94
C TYR A 96 64.27 -26.07 -65.20
N TYR A 97 64.87 -25.96 -66.38
CA TYR A 97 65.66 -24.80 -66.80
C TYR A 97 64.90 -23.80 -67.69
N GLY A 98 63.60 -23.99 -67.92
CA GLY A 98 62.77 -23.09 -68.75
C GLY A 98 63.04 -23.14 -70.25
N LEU A 99 63.63 -24.24 -70.74
CA LEU A 99 63.83 -24.51 -72.16
C LEU A 99 62.56 -25.11 -72.80
N PRO A 100 62.41 -25.09 -74.14
CA PRO A 100 61.32 -25.79 -74.82
C PRO A 100 61.29 -27.29 -74.50
N GLU A 101 60.16 -27.83 -74.03
CA GLU A 101 59.98 -29.25 -73.64
C GLU A 101 59.89 -30.21 -74.86
N SER A 102 60.82 -30.07 -75.81
CA SER A 102 60.85 -30.83 -77.06
C SER A 102 61.09 -32.33 -76.84
N GLY A 103 61.97 -32.67 -75.89
CA GLY A 103 62.51 -34.02 -75.68
C GLY A 103 63.62 -34.41 -76.66
N ASN A 104 63.95 -33.53 -77.60
CA ASN A 104 65.16 -33.61 -78.42
C ASN A 104 66.29 -32.86 -77.72
N ILE A 105 67.54 -33.28 -77.92
CA ILE A 105 68.71 -32.54 -77.45
C ILE A 105 69.19 -31.64 -78.60
N ASP A 106 68.64 -30.43 -78.63
CA ASP A 106 69.16 -29.33 -79.44
C ASP A 106 70.43 -28.72 -78.81
N GLU A 107 71.11 -27.85 -79.56
CA GLU A 107 72.34 -27.18 -79.10
C GLU A 107 72.12 -26.43 -77.77
N THR A 108 70.98 -25.77 -77.60
CA THR A 108 70.64 -25.06 -76.35
C THR A 108 70.49 -26.01 -75.16
N THR A 109 69.89 -27.18 -75.38
CA THR A 109 69.74 -28.23 -74.37
C THR A 109 71.09 -28.84 -73.99
N SER A 110 71.95 -29.15 -74.98
CA SER A 110 73.31 -29.65 -74.70
C SER A 110 74.17 -28.59 -73.99
N LEU A 111 74.15 -27.34 -74.45
CA LEU A 111 74.86 -26.23 -73.81
C LEU A 111 74.38 -26.02 -72.37
N LYS A 112 73.09 -26.17 -72.06
CA LYS A 112 72.58 -26.10 -70.68
C LYS A 112 73.05 -27.30 -69.83
N MET A 113 73.07 -28.51 -70.39
CA MET A 113 73.60 -29.69 -69.71
C MET A 113 75.09 -29.51 -69.37
N ASP A 114 75.88 -29.06 -70.34
CA ASP A 114 77.31 -28.85 -70.17
C ASP A 114 77.63 -27.61 -69.31
N GLU A 115 76.82 -26.54 -69.34
CA GLU A 115 76.90 -25.40 -68.42
C GLU A 115 76.77 -25.87 -66.97
N VAL A 116 75.74 -26.66 -66.65
CA VAL A 116 75.51 -27.14 -65.28
C VAL A 116 76.58 -28.14 -64.85
N LEU A 117 77.00 -29.05 -65.74
CA LEU A 117 78.13 -29.96 -65.49
C LEU A 117 79.49 -29.24 -65.41
N SER A 118 79.61 -28.02 -65.93
CA SER A 118 80.80 -27.18 -65.76
C SER A 118 80.86 -26.42 -64.43
N SER A 119 79.76 -26.38 -63.67
CA SER A 119 79.63 -25.59 -62.44
C SER A 119 80.83 -25.78 -61.50
N PRO A 120 81.43 -24.70 -60.96
CA PRO A 120 82.54 -24.80 -60.01
C PRO A 120 82.10 -25.32 -58.64
N PHE A 121 80.79 -25.52 -58.42
CA PHE A 121 80.19 -25.97 -57.16
C PHE A 121 79.78 -27.45 -57.24
N GLN A 122 80.74 -28.32 -57.54
CA GLN A 122 80.56 -29.78 -57.62
C GLN A 122 81.77 -30.50 -57.00
N VAL A 123 81.65 -31.81 -56.77
CA VAL A 123 82.71 -32.62 -56.14
C VAL A 123 84.08 -32.46 -56.80
N SER A 124 85.10 -32.36 -55.95
CA SER A 124 86.52 -32.18 -56.32
C SER A 124 86.89 -30.87 -57.03
N LYS A 125 86.00 -29.87 -57.08
CA LYS A 125 86.34 -28.49 -57.46
C LYS A 125 86.65 -27.63 -56.22
N SER A 126 87.19 -26.43 -56.45
CA SER A 126 87.35 -25.39 -55.43
C SER A 126 86.83 -24.06 -55.96
N HIS A 127 86.10 -23.31 -55.14
CA HIS A 127 85.61 -21.95 -55.45
C HIS A 127 85.41 -21.15 -54.16
N SER A 128 85.58 -19.83 -54.20
CA SER A 128 85.38 -18.94 -53.06
C SER A 128 83.98 -19.11 -52.44
N ASP A 129 82.95 -19.06 -53.27
CA ASP A 129 81.56 -19.08 -52.81
C ASP A 129 81.08 -20.46 -52.32
N THR A 130 81.87 -21.52 -52.51
CA THR A 130 81.67 -22.81 -51.81
C THR A 130 81.65 -22.61 -50.29
N VAL A 131 82.42 -21.64 -49.77
CA VAL A 131 82.40 -21.28 -48.34
C VAL A 131 81.03 -20.72 -47.94
N SER A 132 80.37 -19.95 -48.80
CA SER A 132 79.03 -19.40 -48.57
C SER A 132 77.96 -20.49 -48.61
N TYR A 133 77.98 -21.37 -49.62
CA TYR A 133 77.06 -22.50 -49.68
C TYR A 133 77.23 -23.47 -48.51
N LYS A 134 78.46 -23.75 -48.08
CA LYS A 134 78.73 -24.53 -46.85
C LYS A 134 78.16 -23.87 -45.60
N LYS A 135 78.21 -22.54 -45.48
CA LYS A 135 77.55 -21.81 -44.39
C LYS A 135 76.03 -21.94 -44.46
N TYR A 136 75.42 -21.83 -45.65
CA TYR A 136 73.98 -22.03 -45.82
C TYR A 136 73.54 -23.46 -45.46
N LEU A 137 74.29 -24.48 -45.86
CA LEU A 137 74.03 -25.88 -45.49
C LEU A 137 74.17 -26.14 -43.98
N VAL A 138 75.08 -25.45 -43.29
CA VAL A 138 75.17 -25.50 -41.82
C VAL A 138 74.00 -24.76 -41.17
N ILE A 139 73.67 -23.56 -41.64
CA ILE A 139 72.53 -22.77 -41.18
C ILE A 139 71.21 -23.53 -41.32
N LEU A 140 71.06 -24.32 -42.37
CA LEU A 140 69.86 -25.12 -42.64
C LEU A 140 69.93 -26.56 -42.07
N GLY A 141 70.98 -26.90 -41.30
CA GLY A 141 71.09 -28.18 -40.59
C GLY A 141 71.61 -29.38 -41.40
N TYR A 142 71.70 -29.27 -42.72
CA TYR A 142 72.19 -30.33 -43.63
C TYR A 142 73.69 -30.65 -43.46
N ALA A 143 74.47 -29.78 -42.81
CA ALA A 143 75.90 -29.99 -42.60
C ALA A 143 76.42 -29.51 -41.23
N LYS A 144 77.63 -29.96 -40.87
CA LYS A 144 78.32 -29.59 -39.61
C LYS A 144 79.79 -29.25 -39.85
N PHE A 145 80.05 -28.33 -40.77
CA PHE A 145 81.40 -27.85 -41.08
C PHE A 145 81.92 -26.89 -40.00
N THR A 146 82.98 -27.27 -39.29
CA THR A 146 83.60 -26.44 -38.24
C THR A 146 84.54 -25.36 -38.78
N ASN A 147 85.07 -25.53 -39.99
CA ASN A 147 85.83 -24.51 -40.72
C ASN A 147 85.61 -24.70 -42.24
N PRO A 148 84.57 -24.08 -42.83
CA PRO A 148 84.23 -24.27 -44.24
C PRO A 148 85.28 -23.63 -45.16
N ASN A 149 85.99 -24.46 -45.92
CA ASN A 149 86.96 -24.08 -46.94
C ASN A 149 86.37 -24.09 -48.37
N GLU A 150 87.14 -23.67 -49.36
CA GLU A 150 86.71 -23.52 -50.76
C GLU A 150 86.52 -24.86 -51.50
N TYR A 151 87.16 -25.94 -51.04
CA TYR A 151 87.16 -27.25 -51.70
C TYR A 151 85.85 -28.02 -51.49
N PHE A 152 85.12 -28.30 -52.56
CA PHE A 152 83.84 -29.00 -52.54
C PHE A 152 84.09 -30.52 -52.48
N GLY A 153 84.08 -31.08 -51.27
CA GLY A 153 84.28 -32.52 -51.03
C GLY A 153 82.98 -33.32 -51.03
N SER A 154 83.08 -34.65 -50.96
CA SER A 154 81.92 -35.56 -50.92
C SER A 154 80.96 -35.32 -49.75
N GLN A 155 81.43 -34.78 -48.61
CA GLN A 155 80.55 -34.33 -47.52
C GLN A 155 79.70 -33.10 -47.88
N THR A 156 80.19 -32.24 -48.79
CA THR A 156 79.44 -31.09 -49.31
C THR A 156 78.48 -31.55 -50.39
N GLU A 157 78.93 -32.42 -51.29
CA GLU A 157 78.09 -33.08 -52.29
C GLU A 157 76.90 -33.82 -51.65
N GLN A 158 77.14 -34.60 -50.59
CA GLN A 158 76.08 -35.31 -49.87
C GLN A 158 75.09 -34.34 -49.21
N ALA A 159 75.58 -33.30 -48.52
CA ALA A 159 74.71 -32.29 -47.92
C ALA A 159 73.87 -31.52 -48.96
N VAL A 160 74.41 -31.30 -50.17
CA VAL A 160 73.66 -30.73 -51.30
C VAL A 160 72.64 -31.74 -51.84
N LYS A 161 72.97 -33.03 -51.96
CA LYS A 161 72.02 -34.09 -52.36
C LYS A 161 70.90 -34.31 -51.34
N ASP A 162 71.16 -34.10 -50.06
CA ASP A 162 70.16 -34.13 -49.01
C ASP A 162 69.25 -32.88 -49.08
N PHE A 163 69.84 -31.69 -49.23
CA PHE A 163 69.08 -30.44 -49.46
C PHE A 163 68.21 -30.48 -50.73
N GLN A 164 68.76 -30.93 -51.86
CA GLN A 164 68.03 -31.01 -53.13
C GLN A 164 66.81 -31.93 -53.00
N ARG A 165 66.99 -33.11 -52.40
CA ARG A 165 65.90 -34.06 -52.12
C ARG A 165 64.80 -33.46 -51.26
N ASP A 166 65.18 -32.83 -50.14
CA ASP A 166 64.25 -32.24 -49.18
C ASP A 166 63.58 -30.94 -49.71
N GLN A 167 64.09 -30.36 -50.80
CA GLN A 167 63.49 -29.23 -51.53
C GLN A 167 62.81 -29.62 -52.85
N GLY A 168 62.78 -30.90 -53.23
CA GLY A 168 62.20 -31.37 -54.48
C GLY A 168 62.95 -30.94 -55.75
N LEU A 169 64.26 -30.69 -55.63
CA LEU A 169 65.17 -30.32 -56.72
C LEU A 169 65.88 -31.57 -57.29
N PRO A 170 66.35 -31.55 -58.56
CA PRO A 170 67.16 -32.62 -59.14
C PRO A 170 68.39 -32.93 -58.29
N VAL A 171 68.60 -34.22 -57.96
CA VAL A 171 69.57 -34.65 -56.94
C VAL A 171 70.97 -34.89 -57.54
N SER A 172 71.53 -33.83 -58.13
CA SER A 172 72.84 -33.84 -58.80
C SER A 172 74.01 -33.85 -57.80
N GLY A 173 73.88 -33.18 -56.65
CA GLY A 173 75.00 -32.83 -55.76
C GLY A 173 75.88 -31.69 -56.29
N ILE A 174 75.52 -31.13 -57.43
CA ILE A 174 76.05 -29.88 -57.99
C ILE A 174 75.19 -28.75 -57.43
N ILE A 175 75.77 -27.58 -57.16
CA ILE A 175 74.99 -26.36 -56.93
C ILE A 175 74.93 -25.58 -58.24
N GLU A 176 73.82 -25.71 -58.95
CA GLU A 176 73.42 -24.83 -60.06
C GLU A 176 72.62 -23.63 -59.54
N SER A 177 72.23 -22.71 -60.43
CA SER A 177 71.58 -21.44 -60.06
C SER A 177 70.34 -21.63 -59.16
N ASN A 178 69.47 -22.58 -59.47
CA ASN A 178 68.23 -22.82 -58.75
C ASN A 178 68.48 -23.32 -57.31
N THR A 179 69.30 -24.37 -57.14
CA THR A 179 69.77 -24.86 -55.84
C THR A 179 70.52 -23.78 -55.05
N GLY A 180 71.35 -22.97 -55.72
CA GLY A 180 72.13 -21.90 -55.10
C GLY A 180 71.28 -20.75 -54.55
N VAL A 181 70.29 -20.29 -55.34
CA VAL A 181 69.29 -19.30 -54.90
C VAL A 181 68.46 -19.88 -53.75
N ARG A 182 67.94 -21.10 -53.88
CA ARG A 182 67.11 -21.72 -52.83
C ARG A 182 67.86 -21.93 -51.51
N LEU A 183 69.15 -22.29 -51.55
CA LEU A 183 70.02 -22.36 -50.37
C LEU A 183 70.15 -21.00 -49.67
N LYS A 184 70.43 -19.96 -50.45
CA LYS A 184 70.62 -18.59 -49.95
C LYS A 184 69.33 -18.02 -49.34
N ASP A 185 68.22 -18.12 -50.06
CA ASP A 185 66.94 -17.54 -49.65
C ASP A 185 66.44 -18.16 -48.34
N LEU A 186 66.51 -19.49 -48.23
CA LEU A 186 66.16 -20.17 -46.98
C LEU A 186 67.14 -19.84 -45.86
N ALA A 187 68.45 -19.85 -46.09
CA ALA A 187 69.44 -19.61 -45.03
C ALA A 187 69.42 -18.16 -44.51
N THR A 188 69.10 -17.18 -45.36
CA THR A 188 69.05 -15.75 -45.02
C THR A 188 67.67 -15.25 -44.59
N GLY A 189 66.60 -16.01 -44.87
CA GLY A 189 65.22 -15.68 -44.51
C GLY A 189 64.90 -15.68 -43.00
N PRO A 190 63.60 -15.63 -42.65
CA PRO A 190 63.10 -15.73 -41.27
C PRO A 190 63.62 -16.94 -40.49
N LEU A 191 63.75 -16.81 -39.16
CA LEU A 191 64.09 -17.93 -38.28
C LEU A 191 62.94 -18.93 -38.20
N GLN A 192 63.24 -20.22 -38.39
CA GLN A 192 62.27 -21.31 -38.33
C GLN A 192 62.93 -22.60 -37.82
N ASN A 193 62.11 -23.62 -37.54
CA ASN A 193 62.55 -24.92 -37.04
C ASN A 193 63.58 -25.59 -37.96
N GLY A 194 64.63 -26.17 -37.37
CA GLY A 194 65.77 -26.79 -38.06
C GLY A 194 67.00 -25.87 -38.21
N MET A 195 66.86 -24.56 -38.05
CA MET A 195 67.95 -23.61 -38.33
C MET A 195 69.02 -23.54 -37.24
N TYR A 196 70.27 -23.25 -37.64
CA TYR A 196 71.41 -22.91 -36.79
C TYR A 196 71.91 -21.49 -37.09
N ARG A 197 71.41 -20.48 -36.37
CA ARG A 197 71.82 -19.06 -36.53
C ARG A 197 71.90 -18.33 -35.19
N ASP A 198 72.89 -17.46 -35.04
CA ASP A 198 73.23 -16.87 -33.73
C ASP A 198 72.20 -15.82 -33.26
N ASP A 199 71.42 -15.22 -34.16
CA ASP A 199 70.26 -14.39 -33.82
C ASP A 199 69.13 -15.17 -33.14
N ALA A 200 69.03 -16.49 -33.37
CA ALA A 200 68.12 -17.36 -32.61
C ALA A 200 68.46 -17.41 -31.10
N ILE A 201 69.71 -17.13 -30.70
CA ILE A 201 70.09 -17.02 -29.28
C ILE A 201 69.33 -15.85 -28.63
N GLU A 202 69.34 -14.68 -29.26
CA GLU A 202 68.71 -13.48 -28.71
C GLU A 202 67.18 -13.58 -28.79
N PHE A 203 66.64 -14.12 -29.89
CA PHE A 203 65.20 -14.35 -30.01
C PHE A 203 64.66 -15.25 -28.88
N LYS A 204 65.39 -16.33 -28.53
CA LYS A 204 65.02 -17.21 -27.40
C LYS A 204 65.11 -16.53 -26.04
N LYS A 205 66.09 -15.66 -25.80
CA LYS A 205 66.15 -14.83 -24.58
C LYS A 205 64.94 -13.90 -24.51
N ASN A 206 64.52 -13.34 -25.64
CA ASN A 206 63.33 -12.50 -25.73
C ASN A 206 62.05 -13.29 -25.42
N LEU A 207 61.86 -14.50 -25.96
CA LEU A 207 60.74 -15.38 -25.58
C LEU A 207 60.70 -15.68 -24.06
N GLU A 208 61.86 -15.90 -23.43
CA GLU A 208 61.94 -16.12 -21.98
C GLU A 208 61.69 -14.83 -21.17
N LYS A 209 62.25 -13.68 -21.58
CA LYS A 209 62.00 -12.37 -20.95
C LYS A 209 60.52 -11.98 -21.04
N LEU A 210 59.83 -12.35 -22.13
CA LEU A 210 58.40 -12.14 -22.33
C LEU A 210 57.52 -13.20 -21.62
N GLY A 211 58.10 -14.23 -21.01
CA GLY A 211 57.39 -15.19 -20.17
C GLY A 211 56.70 -16.33 -20.93
N PHE A 212 56.99 -16.54 -22.21
CA PHE A 212 56.40 -17.61 -23.04
C PHE A 212 57.09 -18.98 -22.86
N ILE A 213 58.31 -18.99 -22.31
CA ILE A 213 59.08 -20.20 -22.02
C ILE A 213 60.08 -19.91 -20.90
N SER A 214 60.62 -20.96 -20.26
CA SER A 214 61.85 -20.85 -19.49
C SER A 214 62.80 -21.98 -19.85
N TRP A 215 64.07 -21.64 -20.09
CA TRP A 215 65.05 -22.56 -20.65
C TRP A 215 65.81 -23.31 -19.55
N LYS A 216 65.83 -24.65 -19.62
CA LYS A 216 66.61 -25.50 -18.69
C LYS A 216 68.13 -25.33 -18.82
N SER A 217 68.60 -24.60 -19.82
CA SER A 217 70.01 -24.33 -20.12
C SER A 217 70.09 -23.08 -20.99
N PRO A 218 71.21 -22.33 -21.02
CA PRO A 218 71.33 -21.11 -21.81
C PRO A 218 70.98 -21.32 -23.30
N PRO A 219 70.22 -20.39 -23.93
CA PRO A 219 69.89 -20.49 -25.35
C PRO A 219 71.10 -20.67 -26.27
N ASN A 220 71.01 -21.64 -27.18
CA ASN A 220 71.95 -21.90 -28.26
C ASN A 220 71.39 -21.39 -29.61
N ASN A 221 72.19 -21.48 -30.68
CA ASN A 221 71.80 -21.02 -32.02
C ASN A 221 70.87 -21.97 -32.80
N TYR A 222 70.54 -23.16 -32.26
CA TYR A 222 69.67 -24.13 -32.92
C TYR A 222 68.17 -23.84 -32.68
N PHE A 223 67.47 -23.22 -33.63
CA PHE A 223 66.02 -23.04 -33.56
C PHE A 223 65.32 -24.39 -33.79
N GLY A 224 64.76 -24.96 -32.72
CA GLY A 224 64.12 -26.27 -32.72
C GLY A 224 62.65 -26.23 -32.31
N SER A 225 61.98 -27.39 -32.31
CA SER A 225 60.54 -27.52 -32.04
C SER A 225 60.06 -26.91 -30.72
N SER A 226 60.88 -26.89 -29.65
CA SER A 226 60.50 -26.19 -28.39
C SER A 226 60.55 -24.66 -28.50
N THR A 227 61.30 -24.11 -29.46
CA THR A 227 61.32 -22.68 -29.78
C THR A 227 60.15 -22.32 -30.70
N GLU A 228 59.87 -23.16 -31.70
CA GLU A 228 58.68 -23.11 -32.55
C GLU A 228 57.38 -23.14 -31.71
N GLN A 229 57.25 -24.06 -30.75
CA GLN A 229 56.10 -24.14 -29.84
C GLN A 229 55.94 -22.91 -28.94
N ALA A 230 57.04 -22.39 -28.38
CA ALA A 230 56.99 -21.16 -27.59
C ALA A 230 56.61 -19.94 -28.45
N LEU A 231 56.98 -19.96 -29.73
CA LEU A 231 56.64 -18.93 -30.70
C LEU A 231 55.18 -19.02 -31.18
N THR A 232 54.62 -20.20 -31.48
CA THR A 232 53.19 -20.29 -31.86
C THR A 232 52.28 -19.85 -30.72
N VAL A 233 52.64 -20.16 -29.45
CA VAL A 233 51.93 -19.64 -28.27
C VAL A 233 52.03 -18.10 -28.17
N LEU A 234 53.18 -17.50 -28.49
CA LEU A 234 53.33 -16.05 -28.58
C LEU A 234 52.48 -15.45 -29.70
N GLN A 235 52.50 -16.07 -30.89
CA GLN A 235 51.74 -15.62 -32.06
C GLN A 235 50.25 -15.61 -31.75
N ASN A 236 49.71 -16.73 -31.23
CA ASN A 236 48.32 -16.85 -30.78
C ASN A 236 47.96 -15.78 -29.72
N TYR A 237 48.77 -15.64 -28.67
CA TYR A 237 48.53 -14.67 -27.58
C TYR A 237 48.43 -13.20 -28.07
N TYR A 238 49.15 -12.83 -29.13
CA TYR A 238 49.08 -11.49 -29.73
C TYR A 238 48.21 -11.40 -30.99
N GLY A 239 47.48 -12.46 -31.36
CA GLY A 239 46.61 -12.49 -32.54
C GLY A 239 47.34 -12.45 -33.89
N LEU A 240 48.60 -12.91 -33.92
CA LEU A 240 49.38 -13.12 -35.14
C LEU A 240 49.06 -14.49 -35.75
N THR A 241 49.43 -14.68 -37.02
CA THR A 241 49.36 -15.99 -37.68
C THR A 241 50.30 -16.98 -36.98
N GLU A 242 49.80 -18.15 -36.59
CA GLU A 242 50.58 -19.22 -35.95
C GLU A 242 51.47 -19.96 -36.96
N THR A 243 52.48 -19.26 -37.51
CA THR A 243 53.41 -19.80 -38.51
C THR A 243 54.50 -20.67 -37.91
N GLY A 244 54.89 -20.44 -36.65
CA GLY A 244 56.11 -21.01 -36.06
C GLY A 244 57.40 -20.41 -36.63
N ILE A 245 57.29 -19.33 -37.41
CA ILE A 245 58.36 -18.64 -38.13
C ILE A 245 58.48 -17.21 -37.59
N VAL A 246 59.72 -16.72 -37.37
CA VAL A 246 59.98 -15.34 -36.94
C VAL A 246 59.91 -14.40 -38.14
N ASP A 247 58.71 -14.20 -38.65
CA ASP A 247 58.41 -13.20 -39.67
C ASP A 247 58.50 -11.75 -39.13
N GLU A 248 58.41 -10.78 -40.05
CA GLU A 248 58.53 -9.35 -39.73
C GLU A 248 57.48 -8.88 -38.70
N ALA A 249 56.25 -9.36 -38.80
CA ALA A 249 55.17 -9.03 -37.86
C ALA A 249 55.44 -9.61 -36.46
N THR A 250 55.96 -10.84 -36.39
CA THR A 250 56.40 -11.51 -35.17
C THR A 250 57.55 -10.75 -34.50
N LEU A 251 58.58 -10.38 -35.27
CA LEU A 251 59.72 -9.65 -34.73
C LEU A 251 59.31 -8.25 -34.23
N ALA A 252 58.54 -7.50 -35.03
CA ALA A 252 58.04 -6.18 -34.65
C ALA A 252 57.16 -6.23 -33.39
N LYS A 253 56.33 -7.27 -33.22
CA LYS A 253 55.52 -7.46 -32.01
C LYS A 253 56.38 -7.76 -30.78
N VAL A 254 57.41 -8.59 -30.92
CA VAL A 254 58.38 -8.86 -29.83
C VAL A 254 59.12 -7.58 -29.44
N GLU A 255 59.56 -6.77 -30.40
CA GLU A 255 60.22 -5.48 -30.13
C GLU A 255 59.28 -4.45 -29.47
N GLU A 256 58.03 -4.30 -29.94
CA GLU A 256 57.00 -3.44 -29.33
C GLU A 256 56.80 -3.74 -27.85
N VAL A 257 56.62 -5.03 -27.50
CA VAL A 257 56.39 -5.48 -26.12
C VAL A 257 57.64 -5.24 -25.27
N LEU A 258 58.83 -5.53 -25.80
CA LEU A 258 60.11 -5.26 -25.12
C LEU A 258 60.43 -3.77 -24.97
N ALA A 259 59.86 -2.91 -25.81
CA ALA A 259 60.02 -1.45 -25.76
C ALA A 259 59.09 -0.77 -24.74
N SER A 260 58.12 -1.49 -24.15
CA SER A 260 57.14 -0.91 -23.22
C SER A 260 57.80 -0.06 -22.11
N PRO A 261 57.32 1.17 -21.85
CA PRO A 261 57.83 2.01 -20.77
C PRO A 261 57.49 1.47 -19.37
N PHE A 262 56.61 0.46 -19.28
CA PHE A 262 56.13 -0.14 -18.04
C PHE A 262 56.87 -1.43 -17.70
N GLN A 263 58.21 -1.34 -17.58
CA GLN A 263 59.07 -2.45 -17.17
C GLN A 263 60.09 -2.00 -16.12
N SER A 264 60.71 -2.97 -15.43
CA SER A 264 61.66 -2.71 -14.34
C SER A 264 62.77 -1.74 -14.74
N GLY A 265 63.01 -0.73 -13.92
CA GLY A 265 64.05 0.30 -14.11
C GLY A 265 63.62 1.50 -14.96
N LYS A 266 62.40 1.53 -15.51
CA LYS A 266 61.88 2.68 -16.27
C LYS A 266 61.11 3.67 -15.39
N ASN A 267 60.90 4.88 -15.91
CA ASN A 267 60.02 5.90 -15.34
C ASN A 267 58.96 6.30 -16.38
N HIS A 268 57.70 6.39 -15.97
CA HIS A 268 56.61 6.89 -16.82
C HIS A 268 55.53 7.55 -15.95
N SER A 269 54.81 8.55 -16.49
CA SER A 269 53.73 9.25 -15.77
C SER A 269 52.61 8.28 -15.35
N GLU A 270 52.10 7.50 -16.31
CA GLU A 270 51.02 6.54 -16.08
C GLU A 270 51.38 5.39 -15.12
N THR A 271 52.65 5.16 -14.79
CA THR A 271 53.06 4.17 -13.76
C THR A 271 52.37 4.43 -12.41
N VAL A 272 52.02 5.68 -12.13
CA VAL A 272 51.23 6.07 -10.93
C VAL A 272 49.84 5.43 -10.99
N GLN A 273 49.10 5.65 -12.08
CA GLN A 273 47.75 5.09 -12.29
C GLN A 273 47.76 3.54 -12.35
N LEU A 274 48.78 2.95 -12.97
CA LEU A 274 48.91 1.49 -13.03
C LEU A 274 49.19 0.88 -11.65
N LYS A 275 49.93 1.59 -10.77
CA LYS A 275 50.06 1.22 -9.34
C LYS A 275 48.75 1.39 -8.58
N GLU A 276 47.98 2.44 -8.85
CA GLU A 276 46.64 2.62 -8.26
C GLU A 276 45.70 1.47 -8.64
N TYR A 277 45.69 1.05 -9.91
CA TYR A 277 44.94 -0.13 -10.37
C TYR A 277 45.39 -1.44 -9.70
N LEU A 278 46.70 -1.68 -9.57
CA LEU A 278 47.22 -2.83 -8.82
C LEU A 278 46.85 -2.79 -7.33
N THR A 279 46.71 -1.59 -6.74
CA THR A 279 46.25 -1.41 -5.35
C THR A 279 44.75 -1.69 -5.23
N ILE A 280 43.95 -1.17 -6.16
CA ILE A 280 42.49 -1.40 -6.29
C ILE A 280 42.15 -2.89 -6.42
N LEU A 281 43.03 -3.65 -7.08
CA LEU A 281 42.89 -5.09 -7.26
C LEU A 281 43.59 -5.93 -6.18
N GLY A 282 44.27 -5.29 -5.22
CA GLY A 282 44.85 -5.96 -4.05
C GLY A 282 46.21 -6.64 -4.28
N TYR A 283 46.88 -6.42 -5.41
CA TYR A 283 48.17 -7.03 -5.74
C TYR A 283 49.37 -6.34 -5.05
N ALA A 284 49.22 -5.10 -4.59
CA ALA A 284 50.20 -4.43 -3.73
C ALA A 284 49.60 -3.20 -3.00
N ASP A 285 50.24 -2.78 -1.90
CA ASP A 285 49.93 -1.54 -1.17
C ASP A 285 50.96 -0.45 -1.53
N PHE A 286 50.67 0.35 -2.56
CA PHE A 286 51.54 1.44 -3.01
C PHE A 286 51.19 2.76 -2.31
N LYS A 287 51.76 3.00 -1.13
CA LYS A 287 51.64 4.29 -0.44
C LYS A 287 52.45 5.36 -1.17
N ASN A 288 51.77 6.43 -1.61
CA ASN A 288 52.32 7.53 -2.42
C ASN A 288 53.02 7.04 -3.72
N PRO A 289 52.28 6.49 -4.70
CA PRO A 289 52.85 5.85 -5.88
C PRO A 289 53.66 6.82 -6.74
N THR A 290 54.92 6.48 -6.98
CA THR A 290 55.85 7.23 -7.85
C THR A 290 55.80 6.79 -9.32
N THR A 291 56.36 7.58 -10.23
CA THR A 291 56.51 7.24 -11.67
C THR A 291 57.50 6.11 -11.97
N TYR A 292 58.34 5.73 -11.01
CA TYR A 292 59.37 4.70 -11.15
C TYR A 292 58.81 3.28 -11.07
N TYR A 293 59.08 2.44 -12.06
CA TYR A 293 58.68 1.04 -12.10
C TYR A 293 59.79 0.17 -11.47
N GLY A 294 59.64 -0.13 -10.18
CA GLY A 294 60.62 -0.88 -9.39
C GLY A 294 60.32 -2.38 -9.25
N ALA A 295 61.14 -3.09 -8.46
CA ALA A 295 60.98 -4.51 -8.20
C ALA A 295 59.60 -4.87 -7.61
N GLN A 296 59.07 -4.08 -6.67
CA GLN A 296 57.72 -4.27 -6.11
C GLN A 296 56.62 -4.13 -7.19
N THR A 297 56.78 -3.21 -8.16
CA THR A 297 55.84 -3.05 -9.27
C THR A 297 55.89 -4.26 -10.20
N SER A 298 57.09 -4.73 -10.54
CA SER A 298 57.24 -5.92 -11.40
C SER A 298 56.72 -7.19 -10.71
N ALA A 299 56.89 -7.35 -9.40
CA ALA A 299 56.31 -8.45 -8.64
C ALA A 299 54.76 -8.43 -8.67
N ALA A 300 54.16 -7.30 -8.31
CA ALA A 300 52.69 -7.13 -8.34
C ALA A 300 52.09 -7.36 -9.74
N VAL A 301 52.80 -6.97 -10.81
CA VAL A 301 52.38 -7.24 -12.19
C VAL A 301 52.54 -8.70 -12.57
N LYS A 302 53.57 -9.42 -12.09
CA LYS A 302 53.68 -10.87 -12.29
C LYS A 302 52.59 -11.64 -11.56
N ASP A 303 52.25 -11.24 -10.35
CA ASP A 303 51.15 -11.85 -9.59
C ASP A 303 49.79 -11.58 -10.27
N PHE A 304 49.57 -10.36 -10.78
CA PHE A 304 48.42 -10.02 -11.62
C PHE A 304 48.35 -10.84 -12.90
N GLN A 305 49.42 -10.88 -13.69
CA GLN A 305 49.48 -11.63 -14.95
C GLN A 305 49.21 -13.12 -14.71
N LYS A 306 49.83 -13.70 -13.68
CA LYS A 306 49.63 -15.10 -13.30
C LYS A 306 48.20 -15.41 -12.85
N ALA A 307 47.53 -14.48 -12.17
CA ALA A 307 46.14 -14.65 -11.73
C ALA A 307 45.13 -14.53 -12.88
N GLU A 308 45.39 -13.64 -13.84
CA GLU A 308 44.53 -13.42 -15.01
C GLU A 308 44.86 -14.32 -16.22
N GLY A 309 45.81 -15.25 -16.09
CA GLY A 309 46.19 -16.19 -17.16
C GLY A 309 47.02 -15.57 -18.29
N LEU A 310 47.67 -14.43 -18.04
CA LEU A 310 48.48 -13.67 -18.98
C LEU A 310 49.96 -14.10 -18.98
N ALA A 311 50.71 -13.69 -20.00
CA ALA A 311 52.15 -13.96 -20.10
C ALA A 311 52.92 -13.29 -18.94
N VAL A 312 53.61 -14.08 -18.11
CA VAL A 312 54.16 -13.63 -16.79
C VAL A 312 55.53 -12.96 -16.93
N SER A 313 55.58 -11.89 -17.74
CA SER A 313 56.79 -11.11 -18.02
C SER A 313 57.20 -10.17 -16.88
N GLY A 314 56.22 -9.61 -16.16
CA GLY A 314 56.42 -8.48 -15.23
C GLY A 314 56.63 -7.13 -15.91
N ILE A 315 56.34 -7.07 -17.22
CA ILE A 315 56.16 -5.87 -18.05
C ILE A 315 54.65 -5.63 -18.16
N ILE A 316 54.19 -4.38 -18.27
CA ILE A 316 52.81 -4.09 -18.71
C ILE A 316 52.82 -3.75 -20.20
N GLU A 317 52.44 -4.70 -21.04
CA GLU A 317 52.15 -4.52 -22.47
C GLU A 317 50.65 -4.22 -22.71
N PRO A 318 50.20 -3.93 -23.94
CA PRO A 318 48.82 -3.50 -24.20
C PRO A 318 47.73 -4.46 -23.69
N VAL A 319 47.96 -5.78 -23.74
CA VAL A 319 47.01 -6.81 -23.26
C VAL A 319 46.87 -6.73 -21.73
N THR A 320 47.98 -6.82 -21.00
CA THR A 320 48.03 -6.61 -19.54
C THR A 320 47.46 -5.24 -19.14
N LYS A 321 47.75 -4.15 -19.87
CA LYS A 321 47.21 -2.80 -19.58
C LYS A 321 45.69 -2.74 -19.73
N ALA A 322 45.15 -3.31 -20.80
CA ALA A 322 43.71 -3.34 -21.05
C ALA A 322 42.99 -4.14 -19.96
N ARG A 323 43.46 -5.35 -19.64
CA ARG A 323 42.90 -6.22 -18.60
C ARG A 323 42.97 -5.57 -17.21
N LEU A 324 44.08 -4.93 -16.88
CA LEU A 324 44.27 -4.22 -15.61
C LEU A 324 43.28 -3.05 -15.47
N THR A 325 43.05 -2.31 -16.56
CA THR A 325 42.13 -1.18 -16.61
C THR A 325 40.67 -1.64 -16.52
N GLU A 326 40.28 -2.67 -17.27
CA GLU A 326 38.96 -3.31 -17.23
C GLU A 326 38.58 -3.68 -15.79
N LEU A 327 39.45 -4.44 -15.12
CA LEU A 327 39.17 -4.98 -13.79
C LEU A 327 39.20 -3.93 -12.68
N ALA A 328 40.01 -2.89 -12.82
CA ALA A 328 40.09 -1.80 -11.85
C ALA A 328 38.96 -0.77 -12.01
N THR A 329 38.46 -0.54 -13.24
CA THR A 329 37.43 0.48 -13.52
C THR A 329 35.98 -0.03 -13.50
N ARG A 330 35.74 -1.35 -13.60
CA ARG A 330 34.40 -1.95 -13.48
C ARG A 330 33.67 -1.55 -12.17
N PRO A 331 32.31 -1.64 -12.13
CA PRO A 331 31.53 -1.14 -11.00
C PRO A 331 31.76 -1.97 -9.72
N LEU A 332 31.51 -1.37 -8.55
CA LEU A 332 31.85 -2.00 -7.26
C LEU A 332 31.05 -3.29 -7.03
N ALA A 333 31.76 -4.39 -6.74
CA ALA A 333 31.18 -5.70 -6.46
C ALA A 333 31.98 -6.44 -5.39
N LYS A 334 31.43 -7.55 -4.91
CA LYS A 334 32.03 -8.43 -3.91
C LYS A 334 33.47 -8.84 -4.23
N GLY A 335 34.33 -8.72 -3.21
CA GLY A 335 35.75 -9.05 -3.26
C GLY A 335 36.67 -7.85 -3.53
N MET A 336 36.15 -6.71 -4.00
CA MET A 336 36.96 -5.54 -4.34
C MET A 336 37.47 -4.77 -3.12
N ARG A 337 38.60 -4.07 -3.29
CA ARG A 337 39.17 -3.11 -2.32
C ARG A 337 39.34 -1.74 -2.99
N ARG A 338 38.41 -0.82 -2.76
CA ARG A 338 38.46 0.52 -3.37
C ARG A 338 38.07 1.62 -2.40
N LEU A 339 38.71 2.77 -2.50
CA LEU A 339 38.46 3.92 -1.61
C LEU A 339 37.04 4.50 -1.79
N ASP A 340 36.49 4.47 -3.00
CA ASP A 340 35.11 4.91 -3.27
C ASP A 340 34.05 3.97 -2.67
N ALA A 341 34.40 2.72 -2.34
CA ALA A 341 33.54 1.84 -1.56
C ALA A 341 33.28 2.35 -0.14
N ILE A 342 34.14 3.22 0.43
CA ILE A 342 33.89 3.86 1.73
C ILE A 342 32.70 4.81 1.63
N GLN A 343 32.71 5.73 0.66
CA GLN A 343 31.62 6.68 0.44
C GLN A 343 30.33 5.94 0.06
N PHE A 344 30.41 4.97 -0.86
CA PHE A 344 29.28 4.14 -1.25
C PHE A 344 28.59 3.45 -0.05
N LYS A 345 29.35 2.96 0.93
CA LYS A 345 28.81 2.36 2.16
C LYS A 345 28.18 3.39 3.10
N LEU A 346 28.74 4.59 3.20
CA LEU A 346 28.14 5.70 3.95
C LEU A 346 26.84 6.18 3.30
N ASP A 347 26.77 6.15 1.98
CA ASP A 347 25.56 6.46 1.20
C ASP A 347 24.46 5.42 1.43
N LEU A 348 24.79 4.12 1.41
CA LEU A 348 23.86 3.04 1.78
C LEU A 348 23.32 3.18 3.23
N GLU A 349 24.16 3.60 4.18
CA GLU A 349 23.74 3.86 5.56
C GLU A 349 22.85 5.12 5.66
N LYS A 350 23.20 6.22 4.97
CA LYS A 350 22.36 7.42 4.90
C LYS A 350 20.99 7.13 4.26
N LEU A 351 20.94 6.21 3.28
CA LEU A 351 19.70 5.72 2.68
C LEU A 351 18.93 4.72 3.56
N GLY A 352 19.52 4.21 4.65
CA GLY A 352 18.84 3.34 5.62
C GLY A 352 18.86 1.84 5.29
N PHE A 353 19.64 1.39 4.31
CA PHE A 353 19.75 -0.04 3.94
C PHE A 353 20.68 -0.85 4.83
N ILE A 354 21.49 -0.19 5.64
CA ILE A 354 22.44 -0.81 6.57
C ILE A 354 22.79 0.16 7.69
N SER A 355 23.32 -0.34 8.80
CA SER A 355 24.07 0.50 9.74
C SER A 355 25.35 -0.20 10.18
N TRP A 356 26.46 0.55 10.19
CA TRP A 356 27.79 0.00 10.35
C TRP A 356 28.25 0.08 11.81
N LYS A 357 28.60 -1.07 12.41
CA LYS A 357 29.13 -1.13 13.79
C LYS A 357 30.48 -0.44 13.98
N ASN A 358 31.23 -0.27 12.89
CA ASN A 358 32.54 0.38 12.81
C ASN A 358 32.55 1.25 11.54
N PRO A 359 33.40 2.29 11.44
CA PRO A 359 33.55 3.09 10.22
C PRO A 359 33.77 2.22 8.97
N PRO A 360 33.10 2.50 7.84
CA PRO A 360 33.28 1.74 6.60
C PRO A 360 34.72 1.75 6.09
N ASN A 361 35.17 0.58 5.61
CA ASN A 361 36.48 0.38 4.98
C ASN A 361 36.38 0.29 3.44
N ASP A 362 37.51 0.06 2.79
CA ASP A 362 37.67 -0.13 1.33
C ASP A 362 37.05 -1.43 0.78
N PHE A 363 36.90 -2.46 1.62
CA PHE A 363 36.60 -3.82 1.16
C PHE A 363 35.11 -4.10 0.96
N TYR A 364 34.66 -4.32 -0.28
CA TYR A 364 33.27 -4.69 -0.58
C TYR A 364 33.06 -6.19 -0.27
N GLY A 365 32.45 -6.48 0.88
CA GLY A 365 32.16 -7.84 1.36
C GLY A 365 30.66 -8.16 1.43
N ASP A 366 30.32 -9.32 2.02
CA ASP A 366 28.96 -9.87 2.08
C ASP A 366 27.91 -8.88 2.61
N SER A 367 28.23 -8.12 3.66
CA SER A 367 27.31 -7.12 4.22
C SER A 367 27.00 -5.97 3.25
N THR A 368 27.95 -5.63 2.36
CA THR A 368 27.75 -4.60 1.33
C THR A 368 26.97 -5.16 0.14
N GLU A 369 27.30 -6.37 -0.33
CA GLU A 369 26.53 -7.09 -1.35
C GLU A 369 25.07 -7.24 -0.91
N LYS A 370 24.82 -7.67 0.33
CA LYS A 370 23.47 -7.80 0.88
C LYS A 370 22.71 -6.47 0.89
N ALA A 371 23.33 -5.39 1.36
CA ALA A 371 22.69 -4.07 1.39
C ALA A 371 22.35 -3.55 -0.03
N VAL A 372 23.17 -3.87 -1.03
CA VAL A 372 22.90 -3.55 -2.44
C VAL A 372 21.78 -4.42 -3.02
N LEU A 373 21.74 -5.72 -2.70
CA LEU A 373 20.63 -6.59 -3.09
C LEU A 373 19.29 -6.15 -2.46
N GLU A 374 19.31 -5.67 -1.22
CA GLU A 374 18.13 -5.11 -0.54
C GLU A 374 17.69 -3.77 -1.17
N LEU A 375 18.63 -2.89 -1.54
CA LEU A 375 18.37 -1.66 -2.29
C LEU A 375 17.79 -1.93 -3.68
N GLN A 376 18.44 -2.79 -4.46
CA GLN A 376 17.99 -3.18 -5.80
C GLN A 376 16.59 -3.80 -5.74
N ASN A 377 16.32 -4.64 -4.73
CA ASN A 377 14.99 -5.18 -4.48
C ASN A 377 13.94 -4.09 -4.16
N TYR A 378 14.26 -3.13 -3.29
CA TYR A 378 13.31 -2.07 -2.88
C TYR A 378 12.93 -1.15 -4.04
N TYR A 379 13.88 -0.79 -4.91
CA TYR A 379 13.65 0.06 -6.08
C TYR A 379 13.38 -0.71 -7.38
N SER A 380 13.16 -2.02 -7.32
CA SER A 380 12.85 -2.89 -8.48
C SER A 380 13.93 -2.92 -9.59
N LEU A 381 15.20 -2.69 -9.23
CA LEU A 381 16.35 -2.90 -10.13
C LEU A 381 16.70 -4.40 -10.25
N PRO A 382 17.48 -4.79 -11.29
CA PRO A 382 18.11 -6.10 -11.35
C PRO A 382 18.95 -6.39 -10.09
N LYS A 383 18.73 -7.55 -9.46
CA LYS A 383 19.36 -7.94 -8.20
C LYS A 383 20.76 -8.52 -8.44
N THR A 384 21.67 -7.68 -8.94
CA THR A 384 23.03 -8.07 -9.32
C THR A 384 23.98 -8.19 -8.13
N GLY A 385 23.74 -7.46 -7.04
CA GLY A 385 24.73 -7.29 -5.95
C GLY A 385 25.95 -6.48 -6.39
N ILE A 386 25.85 -5.78 -7.52
CA ILE A 386 26.87 -4.93 -8.12
C ILE A 386 26.37 -3.49 -8.08
N ALA A 387 27.21 -2.55 -7.64
CA ALA A 387 26.92 -1.12 -7.72
C ALA A 387 27.13 -0.60 -9.16
N ASP A 388 26.32 -1.11 -10.08
CA ASP A 388 26.31 -0.72 -11.49
C ASP A 388 25.85 0.74 -11.69
N LYS A 389 25.88 1.20 -12.95
CA LYS A 389 25.54 2.59 -13.31
C LYS A 389 24.12 2.98 -12.87
N GLU A 390 23.16 2.07 -12.99
CA GLU A 390 21.77 2.30 -12.60
C GLU A 390 21.66 2.42 -11.07
N THR A 391 22.28 1.50 -10.34
CA THR A 391 22.37 1.51 -8.88
C THR A 391 23.02 2.80 -8.35
N LEU A 392 24.10 3.27 -8.97
CA LEU A 392 24.80 4.50 -8.57
C LEU A 392 24.01 5.77 -8.92
N THR A 393 23.37 5.83 -10.10
CA THR A 393 22.48 6.94 -10.47
C THR A 393 21.30 7.04 -9.51
N LEU A 394 20.63 5.93 -9.20
CA LEU A 394 19.53 5.87 -8.25
C LEU A 394 19.93 6.36 -6.85
N ILE A 395 21.06 5.89 -6.32
CA ILE A 395 21.60 6.34 -5.03
C ILE A 395 21.81 7.85 -5.03
N LYS A 396 22.40 8.40 -6.10
CA LYS A 396 22.60 9.84 -6.26
C LYS A 396 21.28 10.61 -6.28
N GLU A 397 20.31 10.20 -7.09
CA GLU A 397 19.01 10.87 -7.22
C GLU A 397 18.25 10.93 -5.88
N VAL A 398 18.23 9.83 -5.12
CA VAL A 398 17.58 9.80 -3.79
C VAL A 398 18.35 10.67 -2.79
N LEU A 399 19.69 10.68 -2.85
CA LEU A 399 20.53 11.52 -1.98
C LEU A 399 20.51 13.01 -2.34
N GLU A 400 20.15 13.38 -3.58
CA GLU A 400 19.95 14.75 -4.03
C GLU A 400 18.51 15.26 -3.82
N SER A 401 17.56 14.39 -3.44
CA SER A 401 16.15 14.73 -3.21
C SER A 401 15.96 16.03 -2.41
N PRO A 402 15.07 16.95 -2.86
CA PRO A 402 14.79 18.19 -2.15
C PRO A 402 13.99 17.96 -0.86
N PHE A 403 13.48 16.75 -0.61
CA PHE A 403 12.68 16.39 0.55
C PHE A 403 13.52 15.64 1.60
N GLN A 404 14.60 16.28 2.05
CA GLN A 404 15.46 15.77 3.13
C GLN A 404 15.84 16.87 4.13
N LYS A 405 16.24 16.47 5.34
CA LYS A 405 16.65 17.37 6.43
C LYS A 405 17.64 18.45 5.95
N GLY A 406 17.28 19.72 6.16
CA GLY A 406 18.11 20.88 5.82
C GLY A 406 17.84 21.48 4.43
N LYS A 407 16.95 20.90 3.62
CA LYS A 407 16.49 21.48 2.34
C LYS A 407 15.19 22.28 2.52
N SER A 408 14.86 23.11 1.53
CA SER A 408 13.57 23.81 1.41
C SER A 408 12.96 23.57 0.04
N ASN A 409 11.64 23.33 -0.01
CA ASN A 409 10.86 23.13 -1.23
C ASN A 409 9.40 23.53 -0.98
N SER A 410 8.69 24.02 -2.00
CA SER A 410 7.26 24.37 -1.91
C SER A 410 6.38 23.17 -1.53
N GLU A 411 6.63 22.00 -2.14
CA GLU A 411 5.88 20.77 -1.88
C GLU A 411 6.15 20.17 -0.48
N THR A 412 7.17 20.64 0.25
CA THR A 412 7.35 20.28 1.66
C THR A 412 6.11 20.64 2.51
N ILE A 413 5.33 21.66 2.11
CA ILE A 413 4.11 22.04 2.82
C ILE A 413 3.05 20.94 2.69
N ILE A 414 2.69 20.52 1.46
CA ILE A 414 1.67 19.48 1.26
C ILE A 414 2.11 18.11 1.81
N LEU A 415 3.41 17.79 1.77
CA LEU A 415 3.94 16.58 2.40
C LEU A 415 3.86 16.63 3.94
N LYS A 416 4.02 17.81 4.56
CA LYS A 416 3.77 18.02 5.99
C LYS A 416 2.27 17.90 6.33
N GLU A 417 1.40 18.44 5.49
CA GLU A 417 -0.06 18.32 5.64
C GLU A 417 -0.50 16.86 5.57
N TYR A 418 0.03 16.06 4.63
CA TYR A 418 -0.22 14.62 4.56
C TYR A 418 0.26 13.85 5.80
N LEU A 419 1.44 14.19 6.34
CA LEU A 419 1.94 13.60 7.60
C LEU A 419 1.06 13.97 8.81
N MET A 420 0.52 15.19 8.85
CA MET A 420 -0.44 15.61 9.89
C MET A 420 -1.80 14.92 9.73
N LEU A 421 -2.29 14.82 8.50
CA LEU A 421 -3.56 14.18 8.13
C LEU A 421 -3.61 12.71 8.59
N LEU A 422 -2.49 12.00 8.43
CA LEU A 422 -2.30 10.60 8.83
C LEU A 422 -1.80 10.43 10.28
N GLY A 423 -1.62 11.51 11.05
CA GLY A 423 -1.30 11.47 12.48
C GLY A 423 0.18 11.30 12.86
N TYR A 424 1.12 11.36 11.90
CA TYR A 424 2.56 11.26 12.15
C TYR A 424 3.20 12.58 12.63
N ALA A 425 2.47 13.69 12.57
CA ALA A 425 2.96 15.01 12.97
C ALA A 425 1.85 15.95 13.44
N ASN A 426 2.27 17.06 14.08
CA ASN A 426 1.40 18.18 14.42
C ASN A 426 2.17 19.51 14.22
N PHE A 427 2.48 19.83 12.96
CA PHE A 427 3.25 21.04 12.63
C PHE A 427 2.37 22.28 12.77
N LYS A 428 2.74 23.19 13.69
CA LYS A 428 2.10 24.50 13.78
C LYS A 428 2.62 25.38 12.64
N ASN A 429 1.75 25.68 11.67
CA ASN A 429 2.05 26.45 10.45
C ASN A 429 3.16 25.80 9.59
N PRO A 430 2.85 24.77 8.78
CA PRO A 430 3.85 24.05 7.99
C PRO A 430 4.59 24.95 6.98
N THR A 431 5.91 25.06 7.14
CA THR A 431 6.81 25.83 6.26
C THR A 431 7.42 24.98 5.14
N THR A 432 8.04 25.61 4.14
CA THR A 432 8.78 24.95 3.05
C THR A 432 10.07 24.22 3.50
N TYR A 433 10.58 24.54 4.70
CA TYR A 433 11.83 23.97 5.23
C TYR A 433 11.63 22.59 5.86
N TYR A 434 12.42 21.60 5.43
CA TYR A 434 12.37 20.24 5.94
C TYR A 434 13.28 20.11 7.17
N GLY A 435 12.67 20.17 8.36
CA GLY A 435 13.38 20.22 9.64
C GLY A 435 13.66 18.86 10.29
N VAL A 436 14.15 18.90 11.53
CA VAL A 436 14.33 17.69 12.37
C VAL A 436 12.99 16.98 12.65
N GLU A 437 11.94 17.74 12.95
CA GLU A 437 10.59 17.22 13.20
C GLU A 437 10.01 16.55 11.95
N THR A 438 10.23 17.13 10.77
CA THR A 438 9.80 16.56 9.49
C THR A 438 10.53 15.26 9.20
N SER A 439 11.84 15.20 9.44
CA SER A 439 12.62 13.96 9.28
C SER A 439 12.21 12.87 10.29
N ALA A 440 11.82 13.24 11.51
CA ALA A 440 11.29 12.29 12.50
C ALA A 440 9.93 11.72 12.07
N ALA A 441 8.97 12.58 11.72
CA ALA A 441 7.65 12.16 11.25
C ALA A 441 7.72 11.25 10.00
N VAL A 442 8.63 11.54 9.07
CA VAL A 442 8.87 10.69 7.89
C VAL A 442 9.50 9.34 8.27
N LYS A 443 10.37 9.26 9.28
CA LYS A 443 10.88 7.97 9.78
C LYS A 443 9.80 7.14 10.47
N ASP A 444 8.90 7.76 11.23
CA ASP A 444 7.77 7.06 11.86
C ASP A 444 6.73 6.59 10.82
N PHE A 445 6.49 7.39 9.78
CA PHE A 445 5.73 6.99 8.59
C PHE A 445 6.38 5.79 7.88
N GLN A 446 7.65 5.90 7.48
CA GLN A 446 8.38 4.84 6.80
C GLN A 446 8.38 3.54 7.60
N LYS A 447 8.66 3.61 8.90
CA LYS A 447 8.69 2.47 9.82
C LYS A 447 7.33 1.78 9.98
N SER A 448 6.22 2.51 9.92
CA SER A 448 4.88 1.95 10.08
C SER A 448 4.33 1.35 8.77
N GLU A 449 4.68 1.92 7.63
CA GLU A 449 4.34 1.40 6.29
C GLU A 449 5.32 0.33 5.76
N GLY A 450 6.32 -0.09 6.56
CA GLY A 450 7.30 -1.11 6.18
C GLY A 450 8.33 -0.65 5.14
N LEU A 451 8.50 0.66 4.97
CA LEU A 451 9.45 1.30 4.07
C LEU A 451 10.83 1.47 4.72
N VAL A 452 11.83 1.80 3.90
CA VAL A 452 13.21 2.02 4.37
C VAL A 452 13.31 3.33 5.16
N VAL A 453 13.82 3.26 6.39
CA VAL A 453 13.71 4.34 7.40
C VAL A 453 14.81 5.41 7.26
N SER A 454 14.90 6.00 6.08
CA SER A 454 15.89 7.04 5.73
C SER A 454 15.60 8.39 6.43
N GLY A 455 14.33 8.78 6.54
CA GLY A 455 13.91 10.15 6.91
C GLY A 455 14.04 11.17 5.77
N ILE A 456 14.23 10.70 4.54
CA ILE A 456 14.09 11.40 3.25
C ILE A 456 12.70 11.02 2.70
N ILE A 457 12.05 11.88 1.93
CA ILE A 457 10.92 11.47 1.06
C ILE A 457 11.45 11.24 -0.36
N GLU A 458 11.73 9.98 -0.67
CA GLU A 458 12.03 9.48 -2.02
C GLU A 458 10.74 9.10 -2.78
N PRO A 459 10.80 8.75 -4.09
CA PRO A 459 9.59 8.46 -4.89
C PRO A 459 8.65 7.40 -4.29
N VAL A 460 9.18 6.35 -3.66
CA VAL A 460 8.38 5.26 -3.03
C VAL A 460 7.61 5.79 -1.82
N THR A 461 8.31 6.39 -0.85
CA THR A 461 7.70 7.10 0.29
C THR A 461 6.71 8.18 -0.16
N LYS A 462 7.03 8.97 -1.20
CA LYS A 462 6.13 10.02 -1.73
C LYS A 462 4.84 9.43 -2.30
N ALA A 463 4.94 8.36 -3.09
CA ALA A 463 3.78 7.69 -3.67
C ALA A 463 2.88 7.11 -2.57
N ARG A 464 3.44 6.37 -1.61
CA ARG A 464 2.69 5.77 -0.50
C ARG A 464 2.04 6.80 0.41
N LEU A 465 2.76 7.89 0.73
CA LEU A 465 2.23 9.00 1.53
C LEU A 465 1.06 9.69 0.83
N THR A 466 1.18 9.91 -0.49
CA THR A 466 0.13 10.51 -1.31
C THR A 466 -1.10 9.60 -1.43
N GLU A 467 -0.91 8.31 -1.68
CA GLU A 467 -1.99 7.30 -1.75
C GLU A 467 -2.87 7.34 -0.49
N LEU A 468 -2.24 7.23 0.69
CA LEU A 468 -2.93 7.17 1.98
C LEU A 468 -3.63 8.49 2.35
N ALA A 469 -3.03 9.62 1.99
CA ALA A 469 -3.58 10.96 2.22
C ALA A 469 -4.70 11.36 1.24
N THR A 470 -4.72 10.81 0.02
CA THR A 470 -5.68 11.20 -1.02
C THR A 470 -6.82 10.21 -1.25
N ARG A 471 -6.71 8.95 -0.81
CA ARG A 471 -7.83 7.98 -0.90
C ARG A 471 -9.06 8.45 -0.11
N PRO A 472 -10.30 8.13 -0.55
CA PRO A 472 -11.53 8.39 0.19
C PRO A 472 -11.51 7.81 1.61
N LEU A 473 -12.18 8.44 2.57
CA LEU A 473 -12.35 7.84 3.91
C LEU A 473 -13.24 6.60 3.84
N GLU A 474 -12.85 5.53 4.51
CA GLU A 474 -13.56 4.24 4.57
C GLU A 474 -13.44 3.59 5.95
N ASN A 475 -14.28 2.60 6.24
CA ASN A 475 -14.31 1.93 7.54
C ASN A 475 -12.95 1.31 7.92
N GLY A 476 -12.44 1.72 9.09
CA GLY A 476 -11.13 1.32 9.61
C GLY A 476 -10.06 2.43 9.58
N MET A 477 -10.25 3.52 8.83
CA MET A 477 -9.27 4.59 8.75
C MET A 477 -9.18 5.45 10.02
N ARG A 478 -7.98 5.97 10.30
CA ARG A 478 -7.76 7.14 11.18
C ARG A 478 -7.13 8.27 10.37
N ARG A 479 -7.87 9.38 10.20
CA ARG A 479 -7.38 10.63 9.59
C ARG A 479 -8.07 11.83 10.23
N SER A 480 -7.38 12.96 10.33
CA SER A 480 -7.92 14.15 11.01
C SER A 480 -9.12 14.80 10.28
N ASP A 481 -9.21 14.69 8.96
CA ASP A 481 -10.34 15.17 8.15
C ASP A 481 -11.64 14.39 8.40
N ALA A 482 -11.57 13.17 8.92
CA ALA A 482 -12.75 12.41 9.36
C ALA A 482 -13.54 13.12 10.47
N ILE A 483 -12.91 14.03 11.23
CA ILE A 483 -13.58 14.88 12.23
C ILE A 483 -14.53 15.86 11.54
N GLU A 484 -14.02 16.66 10.59
CA GLU A 484 -14.82 17.63 9.86
C GLU A 484 -15.88 16.94 8.99
N PHE A 485 -15.53 15.83 8.35
CA PHE A 485 -16.47 15.02 7.57
C PHE A 485 -17.70 14.59 8.39
N LYS A 486 -17.48 14.09 9.61
CA LYS A 486 -18.56 13.67 10.53
C LYS A 486 -19.37 14.85 11.07
N LEU A 487 -18.72 15.98 11.39
CA LEU A 487 -19.42 17.22 11.78
C LEU A 487 -20.31 17.72 10.63
N ASN A 488 -19.88 17.54 9.39
CA ASN A 488 -20.68 17.85 8.20
C ASN A 488 -21.88 16.90 8.04
N LEU A 489 -21.73 15.58 8.28
CA LEU A 489 -22.88 14.65 8.32
C LEU A 489 -23.91 15.02 9.40
N GLU A 490 -23.44 15.48 10.56
CA GLU A 490 -24.28 15.90 11.68
C GLU A 490 -25.00 17.22 11.41
N LYS A 491 -24.30 18.23 10.87
CA LYS A 491 -24.95 19.47 10.40
C LYS A 491 -25.97 19.21 9.29
N LEU A 492 -25.78 18.17 8.48
CA LEU A 492 -26.74 17.74 7.47
C LEU A 492 -27.88 16.88 8.01
N GLY A 493 -27.91 16.56 9.32
CA GLY A 493 -29.03 15.84 9.97
C GLY A 493 -29.03 14.32 9.82
N PHE A 494 -28.02 13.72 9.17
CA PHE A 494 -27.96 12.26 8.95
C PHE A 494 -27.59 11.45 10.21
N VAL A 495 -27.12 12.13 11.25
CA VAL A 495 -26.61 11.53 12.47
C VAL A 495 -26.55 12.57 13.56
N SER A 496 -26.91 12.18 14.78
CA SER A 496 -26.48 12.88 15.99
C SER A 496 -25.40 12.02 16.63
N TRP A 497 -24.19 12.55 16.73
CA TRP A 497 -23.10 11.79 17.32
C TRP A 497 -23.26 11.81 18.84
N LYS A 498 -23.39 10.64 19.46
CA LYS A 498 -23.32 10.57 20.93
C LYS A 498 -21.97 11.05 21.48
N ASN A 499 -20.92 11.08 20.68
CA ASN A 499 -19.53 11.31 21.08
C ASN A 499 -18.86 12.29 20.11
N PRO A 500 -17.60 12.75 20.32
CA PRO A 500 -16.93 13.50 19.28
C PRO A 500 -16.87 12.69 17.99
N PRO A 501 -17.12 13.33 16.84
CA PRO A 501 -16.27 13.20 15.69
C PRO A 501 -14.78 13.11 16.08
N ASN A 502 -14.29 11.88 16.20
CA ASN A 502 -12.88 11.56 16.29
C ASN A 502 -12.32 11.27 14.88
N ASP A 503 -11.01 11.10 14.80
CA ASP A 503 -10.25 10.72 13.60
C ASP A 503 -10.66 9.37 12.99
N PHE A 504 -11.30 8.48 13.76
CA PHE A 504 -11.57 7.10 13.36
C PHE A 504 -12.87 6.95 12.55
N TYR A 505 -12.77 6.79 11.24
CA TYR A 505 -13.92 6.44 10.40
C TYR A 505 -14.27 4.95 10.65
N GLY A 506 -15.42 4.71 11.27
CA GLY A 506 -15.87 3.36 11.67
C GLY A 506 -17.23 3.00 11.08
N ALA A 507 -17.71 1.79 11.37
CA ALA A 507 -18.97 1.24 10.85
C ALA A 507 -20.21 2.15 11.05
N SER A 508 -20.28 2.93 12.14
CA SER A 508 -21.36 3.90 12.32
C SER A 508 -21.27 5.10 11.37
N THR A 509 -20.05 5.53 11.00
CA THR A 509 -19.81 6.57 9.98
C THR A 509 -20.07 6.06 8.58
N GLU A 510 -19.65 4.82 8.28
CA GLU A 510 -20.00 4.11 7.05
C GLU A 510 -21.52 4.02 6.88
N GLN A 511 -22.26 3.66 7.94
CA GLN A 511 -23.72 3.62 7.94
C GLN A 511 -24.36 5.00 7.70
N SER A 512 -23.91 6.06 8.40
CA SER A 512 -24.40 7.43 8.14
C SER A 512 -24.14 7.90 6.71
N VAL A 513 -23.04 7.45 6.09
CA VAL A 513 -22.73 7.73 4.68
C VAL A 513 -23.60 6.92 3.72
N ILE A 514 -23.85 5.64 4.00
CA ILE A 514 -24.82 4.82 3.25
C ILE A 514 -26.21 5.49 3.26
N GLU A 515 -26.62 6.07 4.38
CA GLU A 515 -27.90 6.77 4.50
C GLU A 515 -27.93 8.10 3.75
N LEU A 516 -26.85 8.89 3.78
CA LEU A 516 -26.70 10.09 2.94
C LEU A 516 -26.71 9.74 1.45
N GLN A 517 -25.97 8.70 1.05
CA GLN A 517 -25.92 8.23 -0.33
C GLN A 517 -27.30 7.77 -0.81
N LYS A 518 -28.02 7.01 0.02
CA LYS A 518 -29.39 6.56 -0.28
C LYS A 518 -30.38 7.74 -0.40
N TYR A 519 -30.30 8.74 0.48
CA TYR A 519 -31.22 9.90 0.46
C TYR A 519 -31.03 10.78 -0.78
N TYR A 520 -29.79 11.01 -1.21
CA TYR A 520 -29.47 11.82 -2.39
C TYR A 520 -29.31 11.01 -3.69
N GLY A 521 -29.68 9.73 -3.71
CA GLY A 521 -29.61 8.87 -4.92
C GLY A 521 -28.19 8.60 -5.44
N LEU A 522 -27.17 8.72 -4.59
CA LEU A 522 -25.77 8.47 -4.94
C LEU A 522 -25.45 6.96 -4.96
N PRO A 523 -24.35 6.53 -5.61
CA PRO A 523 -23.83 5.18 -5.45
C PRO A 523 -23.58 4.86 -3.97
N ILE A 524 -24.13 3.74 -3.49
CA ILE A 524 -24.00 3.32 -2.10
C ILE A 524 -22.65 2.60 -1.93
N THR A 525 -21.63 3.37 -1.56
CA THR A 525 -20.24 2.91 -1.37
C THR A 525 -19.84 2.76 0.09
N GLY A 526 -20.50 3.50 1.01
CA GLY A 526 -20.07 3.60 2.41
C GLY A 526 -18.76 4.35 2.61
N LYS A 527 -18.30 5.12 1.61
CA LYS A 527 -17.04 5.87 1.63
C LYS A 527 -17.28 7.36 1.43
N ALA A 528 -16.39 8.19 1.97
CA ALA A 528 -16.33 9.63 1.66
C ALA A 528 -15.72 9.87 0.26
N ASP A 529 -16.35 9.31 -0.78
CA ASP A 529 -15.92 9.45 -2.17
C ASP A 529 -16.23 10.84 -2.75
N GLN A 530 -15.72 11.11 -3.96
CA GLN A 530 -15.86 12.43 -4.59
C GLN A 530 -17.32 12.86 -4.81
N ALA A 531 -18.24 11.92 -5.09
CA ALA A 531 -19.66 12.23 -5.25
C ALA A 531 -20.29 12.62 -3.90
N THR A 532 -20.00 11.84 -2.87
CA THR A 532 -20.43 12.04 -1.48
C THR A 532 -19.94 13.39 -0.94
N LEU A 533 -18.64 13.68 -1.08
CA LEU A 533 -18.03 14.95 -0.67
C LEU A 533 -18.59 16.15 -1.45
N SER A 534 -18.86 15.98 -2.76
CA SER A 534 -19.44 17.04 -3.59
C SER A 534 -20.87 17.37 -3.17
N LYS A 535 -21.74 16.37 -2.94
CA LYS A 535 -23.12 16.58 -2.48
C LYS A 535 -23.18 17.17 -1.06
N ILE A 536 -22.31 16.72 -0.15
CA ILE A 536 -22.15 17.34 1.18
C ILE A 536 -21.81 18.83 1.04
N LYS A 537 -20.81 19.16 0.21
CA LYS A 537 -20.39 20.55 -0.03
C LYS A 537 -21.48 21.39 -0.70
N GLU A 538 -22.24 20.81 -1.63
CA GLU A 538 -23.37 21.46 -2.30
C GLU A 538 -24.45 21.88 -1.30
N VAL A 539 -24.97 20.95 -0.50
CA VAL A 539 -26.04 21.20 0.47
C VAL A 539 -25.58 22.18 1.57
N LEU A 540 -24.34 22.02 2.06
CA LEU A 540 -23.77 22.95 3.05
C LEU A 540 -23.54 24.38 2.52
N ASN A 541 -23.51 24.58 1.20
CA ASN A 541 -23.46 25.89 0.56
C ASN A 541 -24.84 26.45 0.17
N SER A 542 -25.95 25.75 0.48
CA SER A 542 -27.31 26.24 0.20
C SER A 542 -27.52 27.67 0.75
N PRO A 543 -28.11 28.60 -0.05
CA PRO A 543 -28.43 29.94 0.42
C PRO A 543 -29.59 29.97 1.42
N LEU A 544 -30.36 28.89 1.53
CA LEU A 544 -31.51 28.74 2.42
C LEU A 544 -31.12 27.94 3.67
N GLN A 545 -30.27 28.55 4.50
CA GLN A 545 -29.88 28.01 5.81
C GLN A 545 -29.67 29.15 6.82
N MET A 546 -29.69 28.79 8.11
CA MET A 546 -29.46 29.71 9.23
C MET A 546 -28.27 30.66 9.04
N GLY A 547 -28.50 31.95 9.27
CA GLY A 547 -27.48 33.00 9.18
C GLY A 547 -27.22 33.54 7.76
N LYS A 548 -27.90 33.03 6.73
CA LYS A 548 -27.79 33.55 5.35
C LYS A 548 -28.87 34.59 5.06
N SER A 549 -28.60 35.46 4.07
CA SER A 549 -29.59 36.37 3.48
C SER A 549 -29.73 36.06 2.00
N ASN A 550 -30.95 35.78 1.55
CA ASN A 550 -31.27 35.47 0.15
C ASN A 550 -32.72 35.86 -0.18
N ASP A 551 -32.99 36.16 -1.45
CA ASP A 551 -34.32 36.56 -1.93
C ASP A 551 -35.32 35.39 -1.88
N ALA A 552 -34.88 34.16 -2.16
CA ALA A 552 -35.73 32.96 -2.06
C ALA A 552 -36.18 32.65 -0.62
N SER A 553 -35.49 33.19 0.40
CA SER A 553 -35.92 33.10 1.81
C SER A 553 -37.29 33.77 2.05
N ILE A 554 -37.69 34.74 1.21
CA ILE A 554 -39.01 35.37 1.29
C ILE A 554 -40.08 34.38 0.85
N SER A 555 -39.93 33.80 -0.34
CA SER A 555 -40.88 32.82 -0.88
C SER A 555 -41.00 31.57 0.01
N LEU A 556 -39.87 31.05 0.52
CA LEU A 556 -39.88 29.94 1.48
C LEU A 556 -40.69 30.27 2.75
N LYS A 557 -40.59 31.49 3.28
CA LYS A 557 -41.38 31.93 4.44
C LYS A 557 -42.87 32.01 4.12
N GLU A 558 -43.23 32.54 2.96
CA GLU A 558 -44.63 32.62 2.50
C GLU A 558 -45.23 31.22 2.28
N GLN A 559 -44.43 30.29 1.77
CA GLN A 559 -44.78 28.87 1.61
C GLN A 559 -45.02 28.19 2.96
N LEU A 560 -44.11 28.36 3.93
CA LEU A 560 -44.26 27.80 5.29
C LEU A 560 -45.46 28.41 6.03
N VAL A 561 -45.75 29.71 5.85
CA VAL A 561 -46.98 30.36 6.36
C VAL A 561 -48.24 29.75 5.73
N GLN A 562 -48.26 29.53 4.41
CA GLN A 562 -49.39 28.88 3.73
C GLN A 562 -49.65 27.43 4.19
N LEU A 563 -48.63 26.75 4.71
CA LEU A 563 -48.76 25.40 5.28
C LEU A 563 -49.02 25.41 6.80
N GLY A 564 -48.84 26.55 7.47
CA GLY A 564 -49.06 26.72 8.91
C GLY A 564 -47.81 26.64 9.79
N TYR A 565 -46.64 26.33 9.25
CA TYR A 565 -45.40 26.14 10.02
C TYR A 565 -44.82 27.46 10.58
N ALA A 566 -45.39 28.62 10.24
CA ALA A 566 -44.96 29.92 10.78
C ALA A 566 -46.04 31.02 10.66
N GLU A 567 -45.85 32.13 11.39
CA GLU A 567 -46.63 33.37 11.28
C GLU A 567 -45.75 34.58 10.85
N PHE A 568 -45.05 34.48 9.72
CA PHE A 568 -44.19 35.57 9.23
C PHE A 568 -45.00 36.77 8.67
N LYS A 569 -45.35 37.73 9.54
CA LYS A 569 -46.12 38.94 9.17
C LYS A 569 -45.42 39.86 8.16
N ASN A 570 -44.08 39.83 8.10
CA ASN A 570 -43.25 40.56 7.13
C ASN A 570 -42.01 39.71 6.80
N PRO A 571 -42.06 38.81 5.79
CA PRO A 571 -40.96 37.90 5.48
C PRO A 571 -39.74 38.65 4.92
N THR A 572 -38.62 38.61 5.66
CA THR A 572 -37.34 39.22 5.26
C THR A 572 -36.43 38.25 4.50
N LYS A 573 -35.41 38.78 3.80
CA LYS A 573 -34.36 37.97 3.14
C LYS A 573 -33.50 37.13 4.09
N TYR A 574 -33.40 37.54 5.36
CA TYR A 574 -32.55 36.88 6.37
C TYR A 574 -33.20 35.60 6.91
N TYR A 575 -32.51 34.47 6.77
CA TYR A 575 -32.91 33.16 7.29
C TYR A 575 -32.44 33.06 8.76
N GLY A 576 -33.34 33.39 9.69
CA GLY A 576 -33.10 33.35 11.12
C GLY A 576 -33.70 32.12 11.79
N ILE A 577 -33.53 32.00 13.12
CA ILE A 577 -33.92 30.81 13.89
C ILE A 577 -35.39 30.40 13.69
N GLN A 578 -36.34 31.34 13.65
CA GLN A 578 -37.75 31.02 13.40
C GLN A 578 -37.99 30.36 12.04
N THR A 579 -37.16 30.65 11.04
CA THR A 579 -37.21 30.02 9.71
C THR A 579 -36.57 28.64 9.74
N GLU A 580 -35.47 28.49 10.49
CA GLU A 580 -34.84 27.18 10.73
C GLU A 580 -35.78 26.23 11.50
N THR A 581 -36.47 26.70 12.53
CA THR A 581 -37.49 25.95 13.27
C THR A 581 -38.63 25.52 12.35
N ALA A 582 -39.24 26.45 11.61
CA ALA A 582 -40.33 26.14 10.68
C ALA A 582 -39.93 25.11 9.60
N VAL A 583 -38.69 25.16 9.10
CA VAL A 583 -38.16 24.16 8.15
C VAL A 583 -37.88 22.82 8.83
N LYS A 584 -37.35 22.81 10.06
CA LYS A 584 -37.15 21.56 10.84
C LYS A 584 -38.47 20.88 11.18
N ASP A 585 -39.48 21.66 11.53
CA ASP A 585 -40.82 21.14 11.84
C ASP A 585 -41.49 20.57 10.58
N PHE A 586 -41.38 21.25 9.44
CA PHE A 586 -41.77 20.69 8.14
C PHE A 586 -41.00 19.40 7.79
N GLN A 587 -39.66 19.39 7.96
CA GLN A 587 -38.83 18.22 7.67
C GLN A 587 -39.21 17.02 8.53
N ARG A 588 -39.47 17.23 9.84
CA ARG A 588 -39.93 16.18 10.76
C ARG A 588 -41.26 15.59 10.28
N ASP A 589 -42.26 16.44 10.02
CA ASP A 589 -43.60 16.02 9.62
C ASP A 589 -43.60 15.18 8.33
N TYR A 590 -42.79 15.55 7.34
CA TYR A 590 -42.71 14.84 6.05
C TYR A 590 -41.61 13.77 5.97
N ASN A 591 -41.08 13.32 7.12
CA ASN A 591 -40.05 12.28 7.23
C ASN A 591 -38.78 12.56 6.40
N LEU A 592 -38.44 13.84 6.24
CA LEU A 592 -37.20 14.29 5.61
C LEU A 592 -36.06 14.32 6.62
N VAL A 593 -34.83 14.52 6.13
CA VAL A 593 -33.67 14.70 7.01
C VAL A 593 -33.74 16.08 7.67
N VAL A 594 -33.82 16.12 8.99
CA VAL A 594 -34.10 17.33 9.79
C VAL A 594 -32.83 18.19 9.97
N SER A 595 -32.41 18.83 8.87
CA SER A 595 -31.21 19.67 8.81
C SER A 595 -31.48 21.13 9.23
N GLY A 596 -32.69 21.64 8.99
CA GLY A 596 -33.01 23.08 9.02
C GLY A 596 -32.39 23.90 7.88
N ILE A 597 -31.75 23.23 6.92
CA ILE A 597 -31.43 23.75 5.59
C ILE A 597 -32.64 23.43 4.70
N ALA A 598 -33.08 24.37 3.87
CA ALA A 598 -34.05 24.08 2.82
C ALA A 598 -33.32 23.79 1.50
N GLU A 599 -32.76 22.58 1.37
CA GLU A 599 -32.17 22.12 0.11
C GLU A 599 -33.24 21.63 -0.89
N GLU A 600 -32.80 21.21 -2.09
CA GLU A 600 -33.67 20.84 -3.19
C GLU A 600 -34.80 19.86 -2.81
N ILE A 601 -34.50 18.79 -2.07
CA ILE A 601 -35.50 17.78 -1.65
C ILE A 601 -36.54 18.42 -0.72
N THR A 602 -36.11 19.18 0.29
CA THR A 602 -37.00 19.93 1.18
C THR A 602 -37.87 20.93 0.41
N ILE A 603 -37.32 21.70 -0.53
CA ILE A 603 -38.09 22.65 -1.35
C ILE A 603 -39.09 21.94 -2.26
N GLN A 604 -38.69 20.87 -2.95
CA GLN A 604 -39.60 20.06 -3.77
C GLN A 604 -40.76 19.51 -2.93
N LYS A 605 -40.49 19.02 -1.71
CA LYS A 605 -41.53 18.52 -0.82
C LYS A 605 -42.46 19.63 -0.31
N ILE A 606 -41.94 20.83 -0.01
CA ILE A 606 -42.78 22.00 0.34
C ILE A 606 -43.76 22.33 -0.79
N LEU A 607 -43.32 22.27 -2.05
CA LEU A 607 -44.16 22.52 -3.22
C LEU A 607 -45.22 21.41 -3.41
N GLU A 608 -44.82 20.14 -3.36
CA GLU A 608 -45.73 18.99 -3.44
C GLU A 608 -46.85 19.04 -2.36
N VAL A 609 -46.47 19.41 -1.13
CA VAL A 609 -47.40 19.57 0.00
C VAL A 609 -48.29 20.80 -0.19
N LEU A 610 -47.79 21.89 -0.79
CA LEU A 610 -48.58 23.10 -1.08
C LEU A 610 -49.63 22.93 -2.18
N GLU A 611 -49.36 22.05 -3.16
CA GLU A 611 -50.27 21.71 -4.25
C GLU A 611 -51.36 20.73 -3.78
N SER A 612 -51.02 19.80 -2.88
CA SER A 612 -51.96 18.81 -2.30
C SER A 612 -52.75 19.29 -1.08
N SER A 613 -52.44 20.46 -0.51
CA SER A 613 -53.14 21.00 0.67
C SER A 613 -54.42 21.76 0.33
N LEU A 614 -55.55 21.36 0.92
CA LEU A 614 -56.81 22.10 0.82
C LEU A 614 -56.81 23.32 1.76
N LYS A 615 -56.98 24.52 1.19
CA LYS A 615 -56.84 25.81 1.88
C LYS A 615 -57.88 26.83 1.43
N GLN A 616 -58.08 27.90 2.22
CA GLN A 616 -59.12 28.89 1.96
C GLN A 616 -59.02 29.51 0.56
N GLY A 617 -60.14 29.49 -0.17
CA GLY A 617 -60.24 29.94 -1.55
C GLY A 617 -60.20 28.83 -2.61
N VAL A 618 -59.70 27.63 -2.26
CA VAL A 618 -59.76 26.45 -3.15
C VAL A 618 -61.22 26.02 -3.36
N THR A 619 -61.56 25.60 -4.57
CA THR A 619 -62.85 24.96 -4.89
C THR A 619 -62.57 23.64 -5.63
N ASN A 620 -62.92 22.51 -5.01
CA ASN A 620 -62.54 21.17 -5.46
C ASN A 620 -63.52 20.14 -4.82
N PRO A 621 -64.01 19.12 -5.56
CA PRO A 621 -64.78 18.00 -4.99
C PRO A 621 -64.25 17.40 -3.69
N GLU A 622 -62.93 17.30 -3.50
CA GLU A 622 -62.30 16.77 -2.28
C GLU A 622 -62.66 17.57 -1.02
N VAL A 623 -62.97 18.86 -1.16
CA VAL A 623 -63.44 19.71 -0.04
C VAL A 623 -64.78 19.23 0.51
N VAL A 624 -65.65 18.63 -0.32
CA VAL A 624 -66.92 18.04 0.14
C VAL A 624 -66.65 16.80 0.99
N GLU A 625 -65.67 15.97 0.61
CA GLU A 625 -65.35 14.76 1.37
C GLU A 625 -64.67 15.10 2.70
N LEU A 626 -63.72 16.05 2.71
CA LEU A 626 -63.13 16.58 3.94
C LEU A 626 -64.21 17.10 4.91
N LYS A 627 -65.23 17.82 4.42
CA LYS A 627 -66.33 18.31 5.26
C LYS A 627 -67.19 17.18 5.82
N LYS A 628 -67.49 16.13 5.04
CA LYS A 628 -68.15 14.91 5.57
C LYS A 628 -67.31 14.20 6.62
N GLN A 629 -65.99 14.08 6.42
CA GLN A 629 -65.09 13.45 7.37
C GLN A 629 -65.05 14.23 8.70
N LEU A 630 -64.96 15.56 8.64
CA LEU A 630 -65.06 16.44 9.81
C LEU A 630 -66.42 16.28 10.52
N ASN A 631 -67.54 16.27 9.78
CA ASN A 631 -68.87 15.97 10.32
C ASN A 631 -68.93 14.60 11.01
N ARG A 632 -68.36 13.55 10.39
CA ARG A 632 -68.29 12.18 10.93
C ARG A 632 -67.46 12.11 12.23
N LEU A 633 -66.46 12.98 12.37
CA LEU A 633 -65.58 13.10 13.53
C LEU A 633 -66.09 14.09 14.60
N GLY A 634 -67.29 14.66 14.45
CA GLY A 634 -67.88 15.57 15.44
C GLY A 634 -67.45 17.04 15.34
N PHE A 635 -66.90 17.46 14.19
CA PHE A 635 -66.52 18.84 13.88
C PHE A 635 -67.50 19.45 12.86
N PRO A 636 -68.65 19.99 13.31
CA PRO A 636 -69.80 20.27 12.44
C PRO A 636 -69.58 21.41 11.44
N ILE A 637 -69.95 21.17 10.18
CA ILE A 637 -69.88 22.11 9.06
C ILE A 637 -70.90 21.78 7.95
N SER A 638 -71.34 22.77 7.17
CA SER A 638 -72.11 22.54 5.94
C SER A 638 -71.23 21.92 4.85
N ASP A 639 -71.51 20.67 4.49
CA ASP A 639 -70.79 19.87 3.49
C ASP A 639 -71.33 20.02 2.05
N SER A 640 -72.41 20.77 1.85
CA SER A 640 -73.11 20.90 0.57
C SER A 640 -72.35 21.67 -0.54
N THR A 641 -71.13 22.18 -0.27
CA THR A 641 -70.39 23.05 -1.19
C THR A 641 -68.92 22.65 -1.37
N GLN A 642 -68.43 22.75 -2.60
CA GLN A 642 -67.02 22.45 -2.96
C GLN A 642 -66.02 23.55 -2.58
N ASN A 643 -66.46 24.70 -2.09
CA ASN A 643 -65.57 25.82 -1.72
C ASN A 643 -65.03 25.67 -0.29
N TYR A 644 -63.71 25.82 -0.14
CA TYR A 644 -63.04 25.90 1.15
C TYR A 644 -63.14 27.34 1.66
N ASN A 645 -64.20 27.61 2.45
CA ASN A 645 -64.47 28.93 3.01
C ASN A 645 -63.81 29.12 4.40
N SER A 646 -64.02 30.27 5.02
CA SER A 646 -63.53 30.57 6.38
C SER A 646 -64.12 29.65 7.45
N GLU A 647 -65.33 29.12 7.27
CA GLU A 647 -65.93 28.11 8.15
C GLU A 647 -65.20 26.77 8.03
N THR A 648 -64.80 26.39 6.81
CA THR A 648 -63.99 25.18 6.53
C THR A 648 -62.62 25.30 7.19
N SER A 649 -61.97 26.45 7.04
CA SER A 649 -60.73 26.77 7.75
C SER A 649 -60.90 26.68 9.28
N LYS A 650 -62.00 27.21 9.83
CA LYS A 650 -62.29 27.14 11.27
C LYS A 650 -62.57 25.71 11.76
N ALA A 651 -63.31 24.89 11.00
CA ALA A 651 -63.57 23.50 11.34
C ALA A 651 -62.29 22.66 11.34
N VAL A 652 -61.43 22.84 10.32
CA VAL A 652 -60.11 22.20 10.25
C VAL A 652 -59.19 22.69 11.37
N SER A 653 -59.16 23.98 11.67
CA SER A 653 -58.36 24.54 12.79
C SER A 653 -58.83 23.99 14.15
N ASN A 654 -60.14 23.84 14.36
CA ASN A 654 -60.69 23.19 15.55
C ASN A 654 -60.27 21.71 15.66
N PHE A 655 -60.32 20.95 14.56
CA PHE A 655 -59.85 19.56 14.50
C PHE A 655 -58.36 19.46 14.83
N GLN A 656 -57.54 20.26 14.14
CA GLN A 656 -56.09 20.32 14.36
C GLN A 656 -55.75 20.64 15.81
N LYS A 657 -56.42 21.64 16.40
CA LYS A 657 -56.26 22.03 17.80
C LYS A 657 -56.65 20.91 18.78
N HIS A 658 -57.68 20.12 18.48
CA HIS A 658 -58.11 19.02 19.35
C HIS A 658 -57.07 17.89 19.42
N TYR A 659 -56.54 17.47 18.27
CA TYR A 659 -55.50 16.43 18.18
C TYR A 659 -54.06 16.97 18.29
N GLY A 660 -53.88 18.22 18.74
CA GLY A 660 -52.56 18.81 19.00
C GLY A 660 -51.67 19.05 17.79
N LEU A 661 -52.25 19.08 16.58
CA LEU A 661 -51.62 19.43 15.31
C LEU A 661 -51.42 20.95 15.17
N ILE A 662 -50.70 21.37 14.13
CA ILE A 662 -50.58 22.77 13.72
C ILE A 662 -51.96 23.31 13.34
N SER A 663 -52.49 24.24 14.15
CA SER A 663 -53.87 24.76 14.11
C SER A 663 -54.16 25.75 12.97
N SER A 664 -53.54 25.56 11.79
CA SER A 664 -53.50 26.52 10.68
C SER A 664 -54.83 26.76 9.96
N GLY A 665 -55.79 25.84 10.08
CA GLY A 665 -57.00 25.83 9.25
C GLY A 665 -56.75 25.42 7.80
N VAL A 666 -55.57 24.88 7.49
CA VAL A 666 -55.21 24.30 6.18
C VAL A 666 -55.14 22.78 6.31
N ALA A 667 -55.99 22.07 5.58
CA ALA A 667 -55.99 20.61 5.55
C ALA A 667 -54.85 20.12 4.65
N ASN A 668 -53.65 20.09 5.24
CA ASN A 668 -52.45 19.48 4.67
C ASN A 668 -52.48 17.94 4.80
N PRO A 669 -51.59 17.19 4.14
CA PRO A 669 -51.58 15.73 4.18
C PRO A 669 -51.51 15.15 5.60
N LYS A 670 -50.78 15.78 6.55
CA LYS A 670 -50.76 15.36 7.96
C LYS A 670 -52.12 15.49 8.67
N THR A 671 -52.89 16.51 8.32
CA THR A 671 -54.26 16.68 8.83
C THR A 671 -55.18 15.58 8.28
N VAL A 672 -55.07 15.27 6.98
CA VAL A 672 -55.83 14.19 6.33
C VAL A 672 -55.40 12.80 6.83
N GLU A 673 -54.12 12.59 7.12
CA GLU A 673 -53.58 11.38 7.74
C GLU A 673 -54.21 11.14 9.12
N LYS A 674 -54.24 12.14 10.01
CA LYS A 674 -54.88 11.99 11.34
C LYS A 674 -56.40 11.81 11.24
N ILE A 675 -57.07 12.46 10.27
CA ILE A 675 -58.49 12.20 9.96
C ILE A 675 -58.69 10.72 9.61
N ASN A 676 -57.87 10.18 8.71
CA ASN A 676 -57.96 8.79 8.26
C ASN A 676 -57.57 7.79 9.36
N GLU A 677 -56.59 8.11 10.20
CA GLU A 677 -56.20 7.33 11.39
C GLU A 677 -57.42 7.12 12.31
N ILE A 678 -58.08 8.21 12.72
CA ILE A 678 -59.25 8.13 13.61
C ILE A 678 -60.42 7.41 12.92
N LEU A 679 -60.63 7.63 11.61
CA LEU A 679 -61.64 6.91 10.82
C LEU A 679 -61.28 5.42 10.58
N SER A 680 -60.06 4.98 10.90
CA SER A 680 -59.60 3.59 10.76
C SER A 680 -59.63 2.78 12.06
N THR A 681 -59.82 3.42 13.22
CA THR A 681 -59.79 2.73 14.53
C THR A 681 -60.79 1.57 14.60
N PRO A 682 -60.44 0.44 15.26
CA PRO A 682 -61.36 -0.67 15.48
C PRO A 682 -62.46 -0.37 16.52
N PHE A 683 -62.38 0.76 17.21
CA PHE A 683 -63.32 1.18 18.25
C PHE A 683 -64.45 2.05 17.69
N GLN A 684 -65.09 1.57 16.62
CA GLN A 684 -66.21 2.23 15.95
C GLN A 684 -67.23 1.23 15.39
N ARG A 685 -68.45 1.73 15.14
CA ARG A 685 -69.59 0.93 14.66
C ARG A 685 -69.27 0.07 13.44
N GLY A 686 -69.57 -1.23 13.56
CA GLY A 686 -69.43 -2.23 12.50
C GLY A 686 -68.15 -3.08 12.62
N VAL A 687 -67.16 -2.64 13.40
CA VAL A 687 -65.89 -3.36 13.57
C VAL A 687 -65.97 -4.34 14.75
N THR A 688 -65.18 -5.42 14.70
CA THR A 688 -65.02 -6.40 15.79
C THR A 688 -63.57 -6.41 16.25
N HIS A 689 -63.34 -6.28 17.55
CA HIS A 689 -62.01 -6.30 18.20
C HIS A 689 -62.14 -6.81 19.63
N GLU A 690 -61.11 -7.44 20.20
CA GLU A 690 -61.23 -8.01 21.55
C GLU A 690 -61.34 -6.91 22.63
N ASP A 691 -60.53 -5.86 22.54
CA ASP A 691 -60.51 -4.73 23.49
C ASP A 691 -61.89 -4.03 23.63
N ASN A 692 -62.75 -4.08 22.60
CA ASN A 692 -64.13 -3.58 22.68
C ASN A 692 -64.94 -4.21 23.82
N ILE A 693 -64.58 -5.42 24.28
CA ILE A 693 -65.17 -6.05 25.46
C ILE A 693 -64.91 -5.21 26.72
N GLN A 694 -63.69 -4.69 26.87
CA GLN A 694 -63.32 -3.85 28.01
C GLN A 694 -63.97 -2.46 27.90
N LEU A 695 -63.94 -1.84 26.72
CA LEU A 695 -64.53 -0.51 26.50
C LEU A 695 -66.05 -0.50 26.76
N LYS A 696 -66.75 -1.56 26.35
CA LYS A 696 -68.18 -1.76 26.68
C LYS A 696 -68.45 -1.94 28.17
N LYS A 697 -67.54 -2.57 28.92
CA LYS A 697 -67.66 -2.72 30.38
C LYS A 697 -67.46 -1.39 31.09
N PHE A 698 -66.60 -0.51 30.59
CA PHE A 698 -66.48 0.87 31.09
C PHE A 698 -67.77 1.67 30.87
N LEU A 699 -68.35 1.63 29.66
CA LEU A 699 -69.62 2.30 29.34
C LEU A 699 -70.79 1.81 30.22
N GLU A 700 -70.81 0.53 30.61
CA GLU A 700 -71.83 -0.03 31.50
C GLU A 700 -71.61 0.33 32.97
N VAL A 701 -70.36 0.27 33.46
CA VAL A 701 -70.00 0.73 34.83
C VAL A 701 -70.32 2.21 35.02
N LEU A 702 -70.20 3.00 33.96
CA LEU A 702 -70.57 4.42 33.92
C LEU A 702 -72.07 4.69 33.76
N GLY A 703 -72.89 3.67 33.47
CA GLY A 703 -74.33 3.81 33.34
C GLY A 703 -74.84 4.34 31.99
N TYR A 704 -73.98 4.57 31.00
CA TYR A 704 -74.38 4.97 29.64
C TYR A 704 -75.16 3.89 28.89
N VAL A 705 -75.05 2.64 29.34
CA VAL A 705 -75.68 1.48 28.71
C VAL A 705 -75.83 0.35 29.71
N LYS A 706 -76.78 -0.55 29.46
CA LYS A 706 -76.88 -1.83 30.15
C LYS A 706 -77.01 -2.94 29.12
N TRP A 707 -76.10 -3.89 29.12
CA TRP A 707 -76.08 -4.96 28.11
C TRP A 707 -77.07 -6.07 28.48
N GLN A 708 -77.74 -6.65 27.48
CA GLN A 708 -78.66 -7.78 27.69
C GLN A 708 -77.94 -9.13 27.79
N ASN A 709 -76.67 -9.18 27.36
CA ASN A 709 -75.78 -10.33 27.39
C ASN A 709 -74.36 -9.82 27.71
N GLU A 710 -73.45 -10.71 28.10
CA GLU A 710 -72.03 -10.37 28.30
C GLU A 710 -71.44 -9.62 27.09
N PRO A 711 -70.69 -8.52 27.29
CA PRO A 711 -70.03 -7.78 26.23
C PRO A 711 -69.12 -8.64 25.34
N ASN A 712 -69.40 -8.59 24.03
CA ASN A 712 -68.58 -9.20 22.98
C ASN A 712 -67.77 -8.13 22.21
N GLY A 713 -66.86 -8.55 21.33
CA GLY A 713 -65.98 -7.64 20.59
C GLY A 713 -66.63 -6.76 19.49
N PHE A 714 -67.90 -7.01 19.12
CA PHE A 714 -68.56 -6.32 17.99
C PHE A 714 -69.15 -4.97 18.40
N PHE A 715 -68.63 -3.87 17.85
CA PHE A 715 -69.09 -2.52 18.18
C PHE A 715 -70.40 -2.21 17.44
N GLY A 716 -71.52 -2.24 18.16
CA GLY A 716 -72.87 -2.09 17.61
C GLY A 716 -73.42 -0.66 17.68
N ALA A 717 -74.62 -0.44 17.15
CA ALA A 717 -75.30 0.87 17.21
C ALA A 717 -75.56 1.35 18.65
N SER A 718 -75.88 0.44 19.58
CA SER A 718 -76.01 0.77 21.00
C SER A 718 -74.67 1.16 21.66
N THR A 719 -73.55 0.63 21.15
CA THR A 719 -72.21 1.03 21.59
C THR A 719 -71.84 2.42 21.03
N GLU A 720 -72.17 2.68 19.76
CA GLU A 720 -72.02 4.01 19.15
C GLU A 720 -72.80 5.08 19.91
N GLN A 721 -74.05 4.78 20.31
CA GLN A 721 -74.87 5.73 21.07
C GLN A 721 -74.27 5.99 22.46
N ALA A 722 -73.93 4.94 23.23
CA ALA A 722 -73.31 5.09 24.55
C ALA A 722 -71.99 5.89 24.52
N VAL A 723 -71.20 5.76 23.45
CA VAL A 723 -69.99 6.57 23.25
C VAL A 723 -70.31 8.02 22.88
N LYS A 724 -71.36 8.29 22.10
CA LYS A 724 -71.82 9.67 21.82
C LYS A 724 -72.35 10.35 23.07
N ASP A 725 -73.11 9.64 23.88
CA ASP A 725 -73.65 10.15 25.14
C ASP A 725 -72.50 10.48 26.10
N PHE A 726 -71.53 9.56 26.26
CA PHE A 726 -70.28 9.81 27.00
C PHE A 726 -69.48 11.00 26.47
N GLN A 727 -69.29 11.12 25.15
CA GLN A 727 -68.57 12.24 24.53
C GLN A 727 -69.29 13.57 24.76
N ALA A 728 -70.62 13.60 24.67
CA ALA A 728 -71.42 14.80 24.88
C ALA A 728 -71.34 15.31 26.33
N ASP A 729 -71.50 14.42 27.31
CA ASP A 729 -71.39 14.75 28.74
C ASP A 729 -70.02 15.31 29.12
N ASN A 730 -68.97 14.84 28.43
CA ASN A 730 -67.58 15.22 28.68
C ASN A 730 -67.05 16.35 27.77
N GLY A 731 -67.90 16.92 26.90
CA GLY A 731 -67.51 18.03 26.01
C GLY A 731 -66.52 17.66 24.89
N LEU A 732 -66.45 16.37 24.53
CA LEU A 732 -65.65 15.85 23.43
C LEU A 732 -66.39 15.98 22.08
N PRO A 733 -65.69 15.89 20.93
CA PRO A 733 -66.33 15.77 19.62
C PRO A 733 -67.25 14.54 19.56
N VAL A 734 -68.56 14.76 19.36
CA VAL A 734 -69.58 13.71 19.46
C VAL A 734 -69.60 12.87 18.17
N SER A 735 -68.66 11.94 18.07
CA SER A 735 -68.43 11.08 16.89
C SER A 735 -69.02 9.67 17.05
N GLY A 736 -69.11 9.13 18.26
CA GLY A 736 -69.39 7.71 18.50
C GLY A 736 -68.24 6.78 18.08
N ILE A 737 -67.05 7.35 17.88
CA ILE A 737 -65.78 6.66 17.69
C ILE A 737 -64.97 6.83 18.98
N ILE A 738 -64.38 5.77 19.51
CA ILE A 738 -63.42 5.90 20.62
C ILE A 738 -62.02 6.12 20.02
N ASP A 739 -61.59 7.37 19.98
CA ASP A 739 -60.22 7.79 19.69
C ASP A 739 -59.37 7.80 20.98
N GLU A 740 -58.08 8.16 20.89
CA GLU A 740 -57.16 8.13 22.04
C GLU A 740 -57.57 9.09 23.18
N ILE A 741 -58.23 10.20 22.84
CA ILE A 741 -58.70 11.21 23.81
C ILE A 741 -59.95 10.68 24.52
N THR A 742 -60.92 10.15 23.77
CA THR A 742 -62.13 9.51 24.29
C THR A 742 -61.78 8.29 25.15
N LEU A 743 -60.81 7.48 24.72
CA LEU A 743 -60.36 6.28 25.44
C LEU A 743 -59.77 6.63 26.81
N SER A 744 -58.90 7.65 26.85
CA SER A 744 -58.28 8.13 28.10
C SER A 744 -59.33 8.57 29.11
N LEU A 745 -60.31 9.36 28.67
CA LEU A 745 -61.34 9.87 29.57
C LEU A 745 -62.36 8.80 29.97
N LEU A 746 -62.65 7.84 29.07
CA LEU A 746 -63.53 6.70 29.35
C LEU A 746 -62.93 5.78 30.42
N ALA A 747 -61.63 5.51 30.33
CA ALA A 747 -60.87 4.77 31.34
C ALA A 747 -60.89 5.50 32.70
N GLU A 748 -60.64 6.81 32.69
CA GLU A 748 -60.65 7.65 33.89
C GLU A 748 -62.02 7.67 34.59
N ALA A 749 -63.08 7.98 33.86
CA ALA A 749 -64.41 8.08 34.43
C ALA A 749 -64.88 6.71 35.00
N ALA A 750 -64.56 5.61 34.32
CA ALA A 750 -64.89 4.25 34.78
C ALA A 750 -64.08 3.78 36.00
N ASN A 751 -63.18 4.61 36.54
CA ASN A 751 -62.21 4.26 37.60
C ASN A 751 -61.34 3.05 37.21
N ALA A 752 -61.05 2.91 35.92
CA ALA A 752 -60.23 1.83 35.39
C ALA A 752 -58.75 2.09 35.67
N LYS A 753 -58.28 1.58 36.82
CA LYS A 753 -56.89 1.74 37.29
C LYS A 753 -55.85 1.38 36.23
N GLU A 754 -56.09 0.29 35.51
CA GLU A 754 -55.22 -0.21 34.44
C GLU A 754 -56.07 -0.64 33.23
N VAL A 755 -55.72 -0.14 32.06
CA VAL A 755 -56.28 -0.52 30.74
C VAL A 755 -55.14 -1.04 29.89
N VAL A 756 -55.29 -2.21 29.28
CA VAL A 756 -54.22 -2.85 28.50
C VAL A 756 -54.70 -3.09 27.08
N LEU A 757 -54.13 -2.34 26.15
CA LEU A 757 -54.37 -2.40 24.71
C LEU A 757 -53.24 -3.20 24.03
N THR A 758 -53.46 -3.63 22.79
CA THR A 758 -52.39 -4.26 22.00
C THR A 758 -52.23 -3.65 20.61
N THR A 759 -50.99 -3.26 20.26
CA THR A 759 -50.64 -2.80 18.91
C THR A 759 -49.94 -3.91 18.14
N GLN A 760 -50.55 -4.37 17.05
CA GLN A 760 -50.04 -5.45 16.20
C GLN A 760 -49.02 -4.91 15.17
N TYR A 761 -47.85 -5.55 15.05
CA TYR A 761 -46.83 -5.21 14.06
C TYR A 761 -46.59 -6.36 13.08
N ASP A 762 -46.61 -6.08 11.77
CA ASP A 762 -46.40 -7.09 10.70
C ASP A 762 -44.90 -7.47 10.52
N ILE A 763 -44.26 -7.82 11.63
CA ILE A 763 -42.87 -8.26 11.70
C ILE A 763 -42.74 -9.32 12.80
N THR A 764 -42.03 -10.41 12.51
CA THR A 764 -41.83 -11.45 13.52
C THR A 764 -40.76 -11.05 14.53
N LEU A 765 -40.86 -11.54 15.77
CA LEU A 765 -39.90 -11.22 16.84
C LEU A 765 -38.45 -11.57 16.43
N THR A 766 -38.25 -12.67 15.70
CA THR A 766 -36.95 -13.07 15.15
C THR A 766 -36.45 -12.08 14.08
N LYS A 767 -37.34 -11.58 13.22
CA LYS A 767 -36.98 -10.56 12.21
C LYS A 767 -36.66 -9.22 12.88
N ALA A 768 -37.44 -8.80 13.89
CA ALA A 768 -37.16 -7.64 14.71
C ALA A 768 -35.77 -7.75 15.38
N LEU A 769 -35.47 -8.86 16.05
CA LEU A 769 -34.15 -9.12 16.63
C LEU A 769 -33.01 -9.00 15.59
N SER A 770 -33.18 -9.58 14.40
CA SER A 770 -32.17 -9.48 13.34
C SER A 770 -31.89 -8.04 12.89
N LEU A 771 -32.90 -7.16 12.96
CA LEU A 771 -32.73 -5.74 12.66
C LEU A 771 -32.08 -4.98 13.82
N GLN A 772 -32.40 -5.33 15.07
CA GLN A 772 -31.74 -4.75 16.25
C GLN A 772 -30.24 -5.06 16.26
N MET A 773 -29.84 -6.31 15.97
CA MET A 773 -28.44 -6.74 16.00
C MET A 773 -27.57 -6.12 14.90
N ASN A 774 -28.18 -5.50 13.88
CA ASN A 774 -27.46 -4.74 12.85
C ASN A 774 -27.16 -3.29 13.28
N VAL A 775 -27.81 -2.77 14.33
CA VAL A 775 -27.54 -1.43 14.87
C VAL A 775 -26.34 -1.50 15.82
N ASN A 776 -25.31 -0.69 15.57
CA ASN A 776 -24.08 -0.71 16.36
C ASN A 776 -23.84 0.68 17.01
N PRO A 777 -23.82 0.81 18.36
CA PRO A 777 -23.88 -0.27 19.35
C PRO A 777 -25.29 -0.55 19.91
N GLN A 778 -25.71 -1.81 19.94
CA GLN A 778 -26.51 -2.34 21.05
C GLN A 778 -25.56 -2.61 22.23
N SER A 779 -25.87 -2.20 23.45
CA SER A 779 -24.91 -2.26 24.57
C SER A 779 -25.48 -2.75 25.90
N ASP A 780 -24.67 -3.48 26.67
CA ASP A 780 -24.85 -3.73 28.11
C ASP A 780 -23.49 -3.86 28.84
N LYS A 781 -23.50 -4.13 30.17
CA LYS A 781 -22.30 -4.20 31.01
C LYS A 781 -21.89 -5.63 31.37
N TYR A 782 -20.78 -6.10 30.82
CA TYR A 782 -20.27 -7.46 31.05
C TYR A 782 -19.02 -7.49 31.95
N TYR A 783 -19.03 -8.37 32.94
CA TYR A 783 -17.93 -8.52 33.91
C TYR A 783 -16.79 -9.41 33.41
N SER A 784 -17.04 -10.37 32.52
CA SER A 784 -16.03 -11.30 31.99
C SER A 784 -16.24 -11.62 30.50
N GLY A 785 -15.17 -12.00 29.82
CA GLY A 785 -15.20 -12.54 28.45
C GLY A 785 -13.99 -13.43 28.18
N TYR A 786 -13.78 -13.80 26.92
CA TYR A 786 -12.69 -14.68 26.48
C TYR A 786 -11.82 -14.02 25.42
N ILE A 787 -10.51 -14.26 25.50
CA ILE A 787 -9.50 -13.88 24.49
C ILE A 787 -8.69 -15.16 24.16
N SER A 788 -8.33 -15.39 22.90
CA SER A 788 -7.55 -16.58 22.53
C SER A 788 -6.11 -16.45 23.02
N SER A 789 -5.55 -17.57 23.49
CA SER A 789 -4.18 -17.63 24.02
C SER A 789 -3.10 -17.29 22.99
N SER A 790 -3.38 -17.48 21.69
CA SER A 790 -2.49 -17.06 20.60
C SER A 790 -2.21 -15.55 20.57
N TYR A 791 -3.13 -14.75 21.12
CA TYR A 791 -3.14 -13.29 21.02
C TYR A 791 -2.88 -12.57 22.35
N MET A 792 -2.48 -13.31 23.40
CA MET A 792 -2.30 -12.74 24.73
C MET A 792 -1.17 -13.43 25.50
N LYS A 793 -0.12 -12.68 25.83
CA LYS A 793 0.95 -13.17 26.71
C LYS A 793 0.49 -13.10 28.16
N VAL A 794 0.72 -14.17 28.91
CA VAL A 794 0.35 -14.29 30.32
C VAL A 794 1.58 -14.04 31.20
N TYR A 795 1.40 -13.19 32.20
CA TYR A 795 2.40 -12.81 33.19
C TYR A 795 1.83 -12.98 34.60
N ASP A 796 2.71 -13.02 35.59
CA ASP A 796 2.34 -12.72 36.97
C ASP A 796 2.13 -11.21 37.14
N GLY A 797 1.28 -10.81 38.10
CA GLY A 797 0.86 -9.42 38.24
C GLY A 797 -0.17 -9.24 39.33
N GLY A 798 -0.72 -8.04 39.41
CA GLY A 798 -1.60 -7.69 40.51
C GLY A 798 -2.48 -6.49 40.28
N THR A 799 -3.18 -6.12 41.35
CA THR A 799 -4.00 -4.91 41.41
C THR A 799 -3.63 -4.04 42.60
N ILE A 800 -3.68 -2.73 42.42
CA ILE A 800 -3.53 -1.74 43.49
C ILE A 800 -4.70 -1.86 44.48
N THR A 801 -4.41 -1.82 45.78
CA THR A 801 -5.41 -1.96 46.85
C THR A 801 -5.64 -0.67 47.65
N GLY A 802 -4.70 0.28 47.63
CA GLY A 802 -4.86 1.59 48.26
C GLY A 802 -5.73 2.55 47.45
N LEU A 803 -6.46 3.44 48.14
CA LEU A 803 -7.35 4.44 47.52
C LEU A 803 -6.63 5.36 46.53
N THR A 804 -5.43 5.83 46.92
CA THR A 804 -4.51 6.58 46.05
C THR A 804 -3.09 6.11 46.37
N VAL A 805 -2.39 5.58 45.38
CA VAL A 805 -1.06 4.97 45.51
C VAL A 805 -0.12 5.59 44.50
N ASN A 806 1.05 6.07 44.96
CA ASN A 806 2.07 6.62 44.08
C ASN A 806 3.00 5.51 43.59
N LEU A 807 2.98 5.24 42.28
CA LEU A 807 3.99 4.42 41.60
C LEU A 807 5.28 5.23 41.44
N ARG A 808 6.44 4.61 41.67
CA ARG A 808 7.72 5.30 41.81
C ARG A 808 8.81 4.75 40.90
N THR A 809 9.80 5.58 40.56
CA THR A 809 10.96 5.19 39.74
C THR A 809 12.09 4.52 40.53
N SER A 810 12.08 4.61 41.86
CA SER A 810 12.91 3.81 42.78
C SER A 810 12.05 3.30 43.97
N PRO A 811 12.44 2.22 44.68
CA PRO A 811 11.72 1.70 45.84
C PRO A 811 11.96 2.56 47.11
N GLU A 812 11.92 3.88 46.96
CA GLU A 812 12.23 4.86 48.00
C GLU A 812 11.07 5.84 48.19
N ILE A 813 10.94 6.45 49.36
CA ILE A 813 9.91 7.48 49.59
C ILE A 813 10.56 8.86 49.57
N THR A 814 10.67 9.45 48.38
CA THR A 814 11.08 10.84 48.16
C THR A 814 10.00 11.60 47.37
N ASN A 815 10.11 12.92 47.27
CA ASN A 815 9.17 13.71 46.45
C ASN A 815 9.54 13.67 44.95
N GLY A 816 10.81 13.42 44.61
CA GLY A 816 11.32 13.48 43.23
C GLY A 816 11.13 12.20 42.41
N ASN A 817 10.78 11.07 43.02
CA ASN A 817 10.69 9.76 42.35
C ASN A 817 9.25 9.28 42.05
N VAL A 818 8.22 10.10 42.29
CA VAL A 818 6.83 9.75 41.95
C VAL A 818 6.62 9.87 40.44
N TYR A 819 6.21 8.77 39.80
CA TYR A 819 5.82 8.78 38.39
C TYR A 819 4.34 9.13 38.21
N LYS A 820 3.44 8.45 38.94
CA LYS A 820 2.00 8.56 38.75
C LYS A 820 1.23 8.10 39.99
N GLY A 821 0.15 8.81 40.33
CA GLY A 821 -0.85 8.34 41.28
C GLY A 821 -1.88 7.45 40.59
N VAL A 822 -2.20 6.29 41.19
CA VAL A 822 -3.18 5.31 40.70
C VAL A 822 -4.13 4.89 41.82
N GLY A 823 -5.32 4.40 41.47
CA GLY A 823 -6.38 4.03 42.43
C GLY A 823 -6.61 2.53 42.56
N VAL A 824 -7.57 2.15 43.42
CA VAL A 824 -7.95 0.75 43.67
C VAL A 824 -8.34 0.02 42.38
N GLY A 825 -7.83 -1.20 42.21
CA GLY A 825 -8.13 -2.05 41.07
C GLY A 825 -7.28 -1.81 39.83
N GLU A 826 -6.41 -0.79 39.83
CA GLU A 826 -5.49 -0.59 38.70
C GLU A 826 -4.47 -1.72 38.59
N ARG A 827 -4.19 -2.14 37.34
CA ARG A 827 -3.47 -3.39 37.04
C ARG A 827 -1.99 -3.13 36.80
N PHE A 828 -1.14 -4.06 37.24
CA PHE A 828 0.29 -4.06 36.94
C PHE A 828 0.80 -5.46 36.64
N ILE A 829 1.87 -5.55 35.83
CA ILE A 829 2.64 -6.78 35.63
C ILE A 829 3.71 -6.84 36.73
N LEU A 830 3.94 -8.00 37.32
CA LEU A 830 4.99 -8.21 38.32
C LEU A 830 6.31 -8.56 37.62
N LEU A 831 7.39 -7.87 38.00
CA LEU A 831 8.74 -8.13 37.49
C LEU A 831 9.67 -8.74 38.54
N ASP A 832 9.48 -8.38 39.82
CA ASP A 832 10.24 -8.89 40.98
C ASP A 832 9.45 -8.56 42.26
N ASP A 833 9.12 -9.57 43.08
CA ASP A 833 8.42 -9.37 44.36
C ASP A 833 9.35 -9.29 45.58
N ASN A 834 10.67 -9.38 45.39
CA ASN A 834 11.66 -9.45 46.48
C ASN A 834 12.53 -8.19 46.61
N VAL A 835 12.08 -7.07 46.03
CA VAL A 835 12.76 -5.78 46.17
C VAL A 835 12.63 -5.27 47.60
N THR A 836 13.75 -4.83 48.17
CA THR A 836 13.82 -4.14 49.46
C THR A 836 14.00 -2.64 49.23
N GLY A 837 13.35 -1.81 50.06
CA GLY A 837 13.35 -0.35 49.90
C GLY A 837 13.02 0.39 51.20
N THR A 838 12.61 1.66 51.09
CA THR A 838 12.20 2.46 52.27
C THR A 838 11.07 1.77 53.04
N LYS A 839 11.17 1.73 54.37
CA LYS A 839 10.16 1.12 55.25
C LYS A 839 8.84 1.89 55.21
N TYR A 840 7.73 1.20 54.96
CA TYR A 840 6.37 1.74 54.99
C TYR A 840 5.39 0.68 55.52
N SER A 841 4.36 1.09 56.26
CA SER A 841 3.39 0.17 56.91
C SER A 841 4.06 -1.05 57.58
N ASN A 842 5.12 -0.78 58.35
CA ASN A 842 6.01 -1.75 59.01
C ASN A 842 6.82 -2.73 58.13
N SER A 843 6.61 -2.78 56.81
CA SER A 843 7.39 -3.61 55.86
C SER A 843 8.49 -2.79 55.16
N THR A 844 9.53 -3.46 54.68
CA THR A 844 10.53 -2.90 53.74
C THR A 844 10.39 -3.51 52.33
N ARG A 845 9.38 -4.36 52.10
CA ARG A 845 9.17 -5.08 50.84
C ARG A 845 8.44 -4.21 49.81
N TRP A 846 9.00 -4.13 48.62
CA TRP A 846 8.43 -3.47 47.45
C TRP A 846 8.28 -4.50 46.31
N TYR A 847 7.37 -4.22 45.39
CA TYR A 847 7.27 -4.95 44.14
C TYR A 847 7.81 -4.07 43.02
N LYS A 848 8.69 -4.63 42.20
CA LYS A 848 9.07 -4.10 40.89
C LYS A 848 7.99 -4.52 39.91
N ILE A 849 7.48 -3.55 39.17
CA ILE A 849 6.32 -3.75 38.30
C ILE A 849 6.57 -3.16 36.92
N GLU A 850 5.90 -3.70 35.91
CA GLU A 850 5.70 -2.98 34.65
C GLU A 850 4.30 -2.36 34.65
N TYR A 851 4.25 -1.06 34.34
CA TYR A 851 3.02 -0.29 34.24
C TYR A 851 3.20 0.79 33.16
N GLU A 852 2.26 0.88 32.21
CA GLU A 852 2.34 1.78 31.04
C GLU A 852 3.69 1.71 30.29
N GLY A 853 4.24 0.50 30.14
CA GLY A 853 5.51 0.23 29.46
C GLY A 853 6.76 0.68 30.23
N ARG A 854 6.64 0.96 31.53
CA ARG A 854 7.74 1.44 32.39
C ARG A 854 7.96 0.50 33.57
N VAL A 855 9.24 0.25 33.87
CA VAL A 855 9.67 -0.38 35.13
C VAL A 855 9.51 0.63 36.27
N LEU A 856 8.68 0.30 37.24
CA LEU A 856 8.35 1.12 38.40
C LEU A 856 8.35 0.26 39.68
N TYR A 857 8.12 0.91 40.83
CA TYR A 857 8.05 0.28 42.14
C TYR A 857 6.79 0.71 42.89
N VAL A 858 6.18 -0.24 43.59
CA VAL A 858 5.05 -0.03 44.51
C VAL A 858 5.32 -0.76 45.83
N HIS A 859 4.89 -0.19 46.96
CA HIS A 859 5.10 -0.83 48.25
C HIS A 859 4.14 -2.02 48.45
N SER A 860 4.64 -3.11 49.04
CA SER A 860 3.89 -4.38 49.22
C SER A 860 2.54 -4.23 49.91
N SER A 861 2.39 -3.28 50.83
CA SER A 861 1.13 -3.05 51.57
C SER A 861 0.08 -2.24 50.80
N LEU A 862 0.29 -1.91 49.53
CA LEU A 862 -0.58 -1.06 48.69
C LEU A 862 -0.99 -1.74 47.38
N ALA A 863 -0.58 -2.99 47.19
CA ALA A 863 -0.73 -3.76 45.96
C ALA A 863 -0.86 -5.26 46.29
N GLU A 864 -1.66 -5.99 45.52
CA GLU A 864 -1.93 -7.41 45.72
C GLU A 864 -1.46 -8.21 44.47
N PRO A 865 -0.33 -8.94 44.53
CA PRO A 865 0.38 -9.51 43.38
C PRO A 865 -0.04 -10.96 43.04
N THR A 866 -1.20 -11.42 43.49
CA THR A 866 -1.66 -12.82 43.38
C THR A 866 -2.44 -13.15 42.10
N GLY A 867 -2.39 -12.28 41.08
CA GLY A 867 -3.16 -12.42 39.85
C GLY A 867 -2.33 -12.82 38.63
N LYS A 868 -2.95 -13.53 37.68
CA LYS A 868 -2.40 -13.64 36.31
C LYS A 868 -2.89 -12.45 35.47
N MET A 869 -1.98 -11.78 34.79
CA MET A 869 -2.28 -10.67 33.89
C MET A 869 -2.01 -11.06 32.44
N GLY A 870 -2.96 -10.78 31.57
CA GLY A 870 -2.87 -11.00 30.13
C GLY A 870 -2.60 -9.70 29.40
N VAL A 871 -1.56 -9.65 28.57
CA VAL A 871 -1.24 -8.52 27.69
C VAL A 871 -1.49 -8.94 26.26
N THR A 872 -2.38 -8.24 25.58
CA THR A 872 -2.71 -8.50 24.17
C THR A 872 -1.50 -8.23 23.26
N THR A 873 -1.17 -9.15 22.36
CA THR A 873 -0.01 -9.02 21.45
C THR A 873 -0.32 -8.23 20.18
N GLU A 874 -1.58 -8.23 19.77
CA GLU A 874 -2.09 -7.59 18.56
C GLU A 874 -3.52 -7.08 18.76
N ARG A 875 -4.18 -6.61 17.70
CA ARG A 875 -5.58 -6.18 17.74
C ARG A 875 -6.51 -7.40 17.79
N VAL A 876 -7.20 -7.60 18.91
CA VAL A 876 -7.94 -8.84 19.21
C VAL A 876 -9.36 -8.59 19.69
N ASN A 877 -10.26 -9.51 19.33
CA ASN A 877 -11.65 -9.52 19.77
C ASN A 877 -11.82 -10.16 21.15
N ILE A 878 -12.45 -9.44 22.07
CA ILE A 878 -12.99 -9.97 23.33
C ILE A 878 -14.34 -10.62 23.03
N ARG A 879 -14.54 -11.87 23.47
CA ARG A 879 -15.71 -12.67 23.09
C ARG A 879 -16.55 -13.15 24.26
N ALA A 880 -17.81 -13.48 23.98
CA ALA A 880 -18.74 -14.08 24.95
C ALA A 880 -18.39 -15.54 25.30
N GLY A 881 -17.75 -16.29 24.39
CA GLY A 881 -17.43 -17.70 24.58
C GLY A 881 -16.07 -18.12 24.01
N GLN A 882 -15.76 -19.40 24.16
CA GLN A 882 -14.50 -20.00 23.68
C GLN A 882 -14.62 -20.42 22.21
N GLY A 883 -14.53 -19.46 21.29
CA GLY A 883 -14.52 -19.75 19.85
C GLY A 883 -14.60 -18.53 18.95
N THR A 884 -14.03 -18.63 17.75
CA THR A 884 -14.00 -17.57 16.72
C THR A 884 -15.38 -17.16 16.20
N ASN A 885 -16.38 -18.03 16.38
CA ASN A 885 -17.75 -17.83 15.91
C ASN A 885 -18.68 -17.31 17.02
N THR A 886 -18.15 -17.11 18.23
CA THR A 886 -18.92 -16.55 19.36
C THR A 886 -18.92 -15.01 19.32
N HIS A 887 -19.99 -14.41 19.85
CA HIS A 887 -20.24 -12.97 19.87
C HIS A 887 -19.03 -12.14 20.36
N VAL A 888 -18.83 -10.95 19.76
CA VAL A 888 -17.73 -10.03 20.07
C VAL A 888 -18.24 -8.87 20.91
N TYR A 889 -17.74 -8.75 22.14
CA TYR A 889 -18.06 -7.65 23.05
C TYR A 889 -17.34 -6.35 22.68
N GLU A 890 -16.07 -6.43 22.28
CA GLU A 890 -15.22 -5.29 21.88
C GLU A 890 -14.00 -5.82 21.08
N THR A 891 -13.44 -5.00 20.18
CA THR A 891 -12.09 -5.22 19.61
C THR A 891 -11.09 -4.27 20.28
N VAL A 892 -10.08 -4.81 20.95
CA VAL A 892 -9.04 -4.03 21.64
C VAL A 892 -7.70 -4.11 20.91
N ASN A 893 -6.84 -3.11 21.12
CA ASN A 893 -5.52 -3.03 20.49
C ASN A 893 -4.45 -3.79 21.28
N ALA A 894 -3.28 -3.99 20.68
CA ALA A 894 -2.09 -4.53 21.34
C ALA A 894 -1.71 -3.72 22.60
N GLY A 895 -1.08 -4.37 23.58
CA GLY A 895 -0.66 -3.75 24.84
C GLY A 895 -1.79 -3.57 25.88
N THR A 896 -3.03 -3.93 25.55
CA THR A 896 -4.15 -3.85 26.52
C THR A 896 -4.00 -4.95 27.58
N VAL A 897 -4.06 -4.55 28.87
CA VAL A 897 -3.83 -5.43 30.03
C VAL A 897 -5.14 -5.84 30.71
N PHE A 898 -5.34 -7.14 30.89
CA PHE A 898 -6.50 -7.73 31.57
C PHE A 898 -6.09 -8.62 32.73
N SER A 899 -6.91 -8.68 33.78
CA SER A 899 -6.80 -9.72 34.81
C SER A 899 -7.45 -11.00 34.29
N ILE A 900 -6.73 -12.12 34.33
CA ILE A 900 -7.23 -13.43 33.89
C ILE A 900 -7.85 -14.14 35.10
N SER A 901 -9.14 -14.49 35.00
CA SER A 901 -9.83 -15.32 35.99
C SER A 901 -9.73 -16.82 35.72
N GLN A 902 -9.39 -17.22 34.49
CA GLN A 902 -9.12 -18.62 34.15
C GLN A 902 -8.11 -18.74 32.99
N VAL A 903 -6.94 -19.30 33.25
CA VAL A 903 -5.93 -19.62 32.22
C VAL A 903 -6.30 -20.96 31.58
N GLY A 904 -7.06 -20.94 30.48
CA GLY A 904 -7.26 -22.11 29.62
C GLY A 904 -6.16 -22.25 28.55
N THR A 905 -6.09 -23.40 27.87
CA THR A 905 -5.06 -23.69 26.84
C THR A 905 -5.25 -22.89 25.55
N ASN A 906 -6.46 -22.86 25.00
CA ASN A 906 -6.78 -22.20 23.72
C ASN A 906 -7.44 -20.81 23.91
N TRP A 907 -8.04 -20.59 25.07
CA TRP A 907 -8.77 -19.37 25.44
C TRP A 907 -8.54 -19.06 26.92
N HIS A 908 -8.31 -17.80 27.24
CA HIS A 908 -8.20 -17.29 28.60
C HIS A 908 -9.47 -16.51 28.95
N LYS A 909 -10.05 -16.73 30.14
CA LYS A 909 -11.18 -15.95 30.65
C LYS A 909 -10.64 -14.70 31.33
N VAL A 910 -11.08 -13.53 30.89
CA VAL A 910 -10.61 -12.22 31.34
C VAL A 910 -11.70 -11.43 32.05
N ASN A 911 -11.31 -10.66 33.06
CA ASN A 911 -12.18 -9.76 33.82
C ASN A 911 -12.18 -8.36 33.19
N LEU A 912 -13.34 -7.93 32.71
CA LEU A 912 -13.48 -6.84 31.75
C LEU A 912 -13.70 -5.44 32.36
N GLY A 913 -13.98 -5.39 33.67
CA GLY A 913 -14.45 -4.19 34.37
C GLY A 913 -15.89 -3.82 34.01
N TYR A 914 -16.56 -3.03 34.86
CA TYR A 914 -17.97 -2.68 34.72
C TYR A 914 -18.20 -1.58 33.66
N LYS A 915 -17.88 -1.90 32.40
CA LYS A 915 -17.95 -1.02 31.22
C LYS A 915 -19.03 -1.51 30.25
N TRP A 916 -19.60 -0.58 29.48
CA TRP A 916 -20.50 -0.88 28.35
C TRP A 916 -19.74 -1.58 27.22
N ARG A 917 -20.37 -2.59 26.61
CA ARG A 917 -19.83 -3.43 25.51
C ARG A 917 -20.99 -3.93 24.63
N ASN A 918 -20.70 -4.45 23.45
CA ASN A 918 -21.73 -4.86 22.50
C ASN A 918 -22.61 -6.00 23.07
N ALA A 919 -23.93 -5.80 23.08
CA ALA A 919 -24.90 -6.77 23.60
C ALA A 919 -24.93 -8.07 22.77
N THR A 920 -25.23 -9.22 23.39
CA THR A 920 -25.49 -10.47 22.64
C THR A 920 -26.89 -10.46 22.01
N SER A 921 -27.15 -11.41 21.10
CA SER A 921 -28.50 -11.69 20.60
C SER A 921 -29.50 -12.01 21.70
N ASP A 922 -29.06 -12.73 22.73
CA ASP A 922 -29.94 -13.36 23.71
C ASP A 922 -30.29 -12.35 24.81
N ASP A 923 -29.31 -11.54 25.22
CA ASP A 923 -29.54 -10.38 26.09
C ASP A 923 -30.46 -9.36 25.39
N THR A 924 -30.25 -9.09 24.10
CA THR A 924 -31.10 -8.19 23.31
C THR A 924 -32.51 -8.74 23.16
N LEU A 925 -32.68 -10.04 22.89
CA LEU A 925 -33.97 -10.71 22.79
C LEU A 925 -34.74 -10.67 24.13
N TYR A 926 -34.05 -10.83 25.25
CA TYR A 926 -34.69 -10.78 26.57
C TYR A 926 -35.40 -9.45 26.82
N TYR A 927 -34.75 -8.31 26.52
CA TYR A 927 -35.37 -6.99 26.66
C TYR A 927 -36.27 -6.58 25.48
N LEU A 928 -36.12 -7.21 24.31
CA LEU A 928 -36.98 -6.98 23.14
C LEU A 928 -38.32 -7.71 23.25
N ASP A 929 -38.40 -8.91 23.85
CA ASP A 929 -39.65 -9.67 23.93
C ASP A 929 -40.64 -9.08 24.96
N PRO A 930 -41.79 -8.51 24.54
CA PRO A 930 -42.75 -7.88 25.45
C PRO A 930 -43.36 -8.89 26.44
N ARG A 931 -43.41 -10.17 26.07
CA ARG A 931 -44.02 -11.26 26.84
C ARG A 931 -43.30 -11.52 28.15
N ASN A 932 -42.01 -11.16 28.24
CA ASN A 932 -41.21 -11.24 29.47
C ASN A 932 -41.65 -10.23 30.55
N PHE A 933 -42.36 -9.16 30.16
CA PHE A 933 -42.57 -7.99 31.03
C PHE A 933 -44.05 -7.61 31.23
N VAL A 934 -44.94 -7.96 30.29
CA VAL A 934 -46.37 -7.58 30.34
C VAL A 934 -47.11 -8.08 31.59
N LYS A 935 -46.60 -9.11 32.27
CA LYS A 935 -47.13 -9.66 33.53
C LYS A 935 -46.27 -9.38 34.77
N ASP A 936 -45.25 -8.55 34.66
CA ASP A 936 -44.42 -8.15 35.81
C ASP A 936 -44.96 -6.83 36.40
N GLU A 937 -45.28 -6.84 37.69
CA GLU A 937 -45.88 -5.70 38.41
C GLU A 937 -45.02 -4.42 38.44
N ASN A 938 -43.75 -4.54 38.04
CA ASN A 938 -42.83 -3.43 37.82
C ASN A 938 -42.67 -3.21 36.31
N GLN A 939 -42.22 -4.22 35.57
CA GLN A 939 -41.82 -4.07 34.17
C GLN A 939 -43.00 -3.94 33.19
N LYS A 940 -44.25 -3.93 33.66
CA LYS A 940 -45.40 -3.43 32.88
C LYS A 940 -45.34 -1.93 32.58
N TYR A 941 -44.74 -1.10 33.46
CA TYR A 941 -44.68 0.37 33.28
C TYR A 941 -43.86 0.85 32.07
N GLN A 942 -43.06 0.00 31.40
CA GLN A 942 -42.40 0.35 30.13
C GLN A 942 -43.37 0.32 28.93
N PHE A 943 -44.58 -0.22 29.10
CA PHE A 943 -45.69 -0.15 28.14
C PHE A 943 -46.68 0.97 28.46
N LEU A 944 -46.47 1.75 29.53
CA LEU A 944 -47.36 2.87 29.89
C LEU A 944 -47.38 3.91 28.76
N ASP A 945 -48.58 4.33 28.36
CA ASP A 945 -48.78 5.37 27.36
C ASP A 945 -48.43 6.75 27.94
N LEU A 946 -47.46 7.41 27.30
CA LEU A 946 -46.89 8.67 27.72
C LEU A 946 -47.59 9.88 27.10
N ARG A 947 -48.63 9.70 26.26
CA ARG A 947 -49.48 10.76 25.67
C ARG A 947 -50.49 11.37 26.65
N HIS A 948 -50.47 10.96 27.92
CA HIS A 948 -51.50 11.32 28.90
C HIS A 948 -50.87 11.85 30.19
N PHE A 949 -51.32 13.03 30.61
CA PHE A 949 -51.01 13.62 31.91
C PHE A 949 -51.86 12.94 33.01
N THR A 950 -51.23 12.41 34.06
CA THR A 950 -51.88 11.52 35.04
C THR A 950 -52.31 12.20 36.35
N GLY A 951 -52.17 13.52 36.47
CA GLY A 951 -52.64 14.28 37.63
C GLY A 951 -51.87 14.05 38.94
N VAL A 952 -50.62 13.57 38.90
CA VAL A 952 -49.82 13.34 40.12
C VAL A 952 -49.65 14.64 40.93
N PRO A 953 -49.95 14.63 42.24
CA PRO A 953 -49.79 15.81 43.10
C PRO A 953 -48.37 16.39 43.07
N VAL A 954 -48.28 17.72 43.09
CA VAL A 954 -47.03 18.49 43.04
C VAL A 954 -46.10 18.11 44.21
N GLU A 955 -46.66 17.72 45.34
CA GLU A 955 -45.99 17.26 46.54
C GLU A 955 -45.23 15.94 46.29
N GLU A 956 -45.80 15.01 45.52
CA GLU A 956 -45.14 13.74 45.16
C GLU A 956 -44.06 13.96 44.09
N LEU A 957 -44.33 14.83 43.11
CA LEU A 957 -43.30 15.27 42.15
C LEU A 957 -42.11 15.92 42.88
N ASN A 958 -42.37 16.75 43.89
CA ASN A 958 -41.35 17.38 44.71
C ASN A 958 -40.56 16.39 45.59
N LYS A 959 -41.14 15.25 45.98
CA LYS A 959 -40.40 14.16 46.64
C LYS A 959 -39.44 13.45 45.68
N LEU A 960 -39.84 13.17 44.44
CA LEU A 960 -38.91 12.63 43.42
C LEU A 960 -37.75 13.60 43.15
N LEU A 961 -38.06 14.90 43.10
CA LEU A 961 -37.12 16.00 42.88
C LEU A 961 -36.30 16.36 44.15
N GLN A 962 -36.49 15.68 45.29
CA GLN A 962 -35.75 15.99 46.51
C GLN A 962 -34.24 15.76 46.30
N GLY A 963 -33.44 16.79 46.60
CA GLY A 963 -32.00 16.77 46.34
C GLY A 963 -31.58 16.79 44.86
N ALA A 964 -32.51 17.00 43.91
CA ALA A 964 -32.22 17.03 42.48
C ALA A 964 -31.68 18.39 41.99
N GLY A 965 -30.70 18.96 42.70
CA GLY A 965 -30.02 20.20 42.32
C GLY A 965 -30.99 21.35 42.03
N LYS A 966 -30.88 21.96 40.84
CA LYS A 966 -31.77 23.07 40.40
C LYS A 966 -33.22 22.65 40.09
N LEU A 967 -33.50 21.35 39.98
CA LEU A 967 -34.85 20.81 39.77
C LEU A 967 -35.62 20.62 41.09
N ALA A 968 -34.96 20.71 42.25
CA ALA A 968 -35.62 20.57 43.54
C ALA A 968 -36.70 21.64 43.76
N GLY A 969 -37.91 21.21 44.14
CA GLY A 969 -39.06 22.09 44.34
C GLY A 969 -39.81 22.50 43.07
N LYS A 970 -39.40 22.03 41.87
CA LYS A 970 -40.00 22.42 40.58
C LYS A 970 -41.18 21.56 40.13
N GLY A 971 -41.77 20.73 41.01
CA GLY A 971 -42.89 19.84 40.68
C GLY A 971 -44.09 20.54 40.01
N ALA A 972 -44.40 21.78 40.41
CA ALA A 972 -45.46 22.58 39.76
C ALA A 972 -45.15 22.91 38.30
N VAL A 973 -43.88 23.22 37.98
CA VAL A 973 -43.43 23.55 36.62
C VAL A 973 -43.38 22.30 35.75
N PHE A 974 -42.96 21.16 36.29
CA PHE A 974 -43.06 19.87 35.61
C PHE A 974 -44.51 19.48 35.32
N SER A 975 -45.41 19.65 36.30
CA SER A 975 -46.85 19.42 36.12
C SER A 975 -47.45 20.33 35.04
N GLU A 976 -47.06 21.61 34.99
CA GLU A 976 -47.51 22.54 33.96
C GLU A 976 -46.94 22.22 32.57
N ALA A 977 -45.65 21.88 32.48
CA ALA A 977 -44.99 21.51 31.23
C ALA A 977 -45.60 20.23 30.63
N ALA A 978 -45.77 19.20 31.46
CA ALA A 978 -46.40 17.93 31.08
C ALA A 978 -47.84 18.13 30.58
N ARG A 979 -48.66 18.88 31.35
CA ARG A 979 -50.04 19.24 30.97
C ARG A 979 -50.12 20.13 29.72
N LYS A 980 -49.17 21.03 29.48
CA LYS A 980 -49.10 21.86 28.25
C LYS A 980 -48.64 21.08 27.02
N ALA A 981 -47.84 20.04 27.19
CA ALA A 981 -47.42 19.14 26.13
C ALA A 981 -48.42 17.99 25.89
N ASN A 982 -49.37 17.79 26.82
CA ASN A 982 -50.17 16.57 26.98
C ASN A 982 -49.31 15.30 26.94
N ILE A 983 -48.43 15.19 27.94
CA ILE A 983 -47.56 14.03 28.16
C ILE A 983 -47.51 13.67 29.64
N ASN A 984 -47.02 12.46 29.93
CA ASN A 984 -46.87 11.94 31.28
C ASN A 984 -45.79 12.69 32.11
N GLU A 985 -46.18 13.17 33.28
CA GLU A 985 -45.35 13.97 34.19
C GLU A 985 -44.30 13.15 34.95
N ILE A 986 -44.54 11.85 35.19
CA ILE A 986 -43.58 10.96 35.86
C ILE A 986 -42.46 10.56 34.91
N TYR A 987 -42.77 10.35 33.63
CA TYR A 987 -41.79 10.33 32.56
C TYR A 987 -40.95 11.62 32.59
N LEU A 988 -41.58 12.79 32.44
CA LEU A 988 -40.85 14.06 32.31
C LEU A 988 -39.92 14.34 33.51
N VAL A 989 -40.38 14.09 34.74
CA VAL A 989 -39.55 14.21 35.96
C VAL A 989 -38.44 13.17 36.02
N SER A 990 -38.73 11.89 35.76
CA SER A 990 -37.73 10.81 35.83
C SER A 990 -36.62 11.00 34.81
N HIS A 991 -37.01 11.41 33.60
CA HIS A 991 -36.11 11.67 32.50
C HIS A 991 -35.17 12.84 32.81
N ALA A 992 -35.73 13.97 33.27
CA ALA A 992 -34.91 15.12 33.69
C ALA A 992 -33.96 14.78 34.85
N ILE A 993 -34.39 13.94 35.80
CA ILE A 993 -33.55 13.46 36.90
C ILE A 993 -32.39 12.58 36.39
N LEU A 994 -32.63 11.72 35.40
CA LEU A 994 -31.61 10.82 34.84
C LEU A 994 -30.55 11.59 34.04
N GLU A 995 -30.97 12.32 33.01
CA GLU A 995 -30.06 12.98 32.04
C GLU A 995 -29.15 14.03 32.71
N THR A 996 -29.60 14.61 33.82
CA THR A 996 -28.87 15.67 34.54
C THR A 996 -28.03 15.17 35.72
N GLY A 997 -28.04 13.87 36.00
CA GLY A 997 -27.40 13.31 37.19
C GLY A 997 -28.00 13.85 38.50
N ARG A 998 -29.34 13.85 38.63
CA ARG A 998 -30.09 14.54 39.69
C ARG A 998 -29.80 16.04 39.76
N GLY A 999 -29.84 16.73 38.63
CA GLY A 999 -29.73 18.19 38.53
C GLY A 999 -28.36 18.76 38.89
N SER A 1000 -27.31 17.93 38.91
CA SER A 1000 -25.94 18.33 39.29
C SER A 1000 -24.97 18.43 38.12
N SER A 1001 -25.36 18.03 36.90
CA SER A 1001 -24.56 18.27 35.70
C SER A 1001 -24.40 19.78 35.45
N SER A 1002 -23.31 20.19 34.78
CA SER A 1002 -23.08 21.61 34.49
C SER A 1002 -24.10 22.21 33.52
N LEU A 1003 -24.84 21.39 32.76
CA LEU A 1003 -25.98 21.84 31.96
C LEU A 1003 -27.21 22.21 32.82
N ALA A 1004 -27.31 21.62 34.02
CA ALA A 1004 -28.46 21.77 34.91
C ALA A 1004 -28.21 22.73 36.08
N ASP A 1005 -26.97 22.83 36.56
CA ASP A 1005 -26.62 23.65 37.73
C ASP A 1005 -26.66 25.17 37.47
N GLY A 1006 -26.67 25.59 36.20
CA GLY A 1006 -26.62 27.00 35.77
C GLY A 1006 -25.21 27.62 35.80
N SER A 1007 -24.16 26.81 35.87
CA SER A 1007 -22.76 27.24 35.74
C SER A 1007 -22.44 27.76 34.33
N MET A 1008 -23.02 27.16 33.30
CA MET A 1008 -22.86 27.58 31.91
C MET A 1008 -23.50 28.96 31.68
N LYS A 1009 -22.76 29.86 31.01
CA LYS A 1009 -23.16 31.24 30.74
C LYS A 1009 -23.16 31.61 29.26
N HIS A 1010 -24.04 32.53 28.90
CA HIS A 1010 -24.03 33.26 27.62
C HIS A 1010 -24.47 34.70 27.88
N GLU A 1011 -23.69 35.69 27.42
CA GLU A 1011 -23.95 37.12 27.62
C GLU A 1011 -24.28 37.49 29.09
N GLY A 1012 -23.59 36.86 30.04
CA GLY A 1012 -23.81 37.01 31.49
C GLY A 1012 -25.01 36.24 32.06
N LYS A 1013 -25.99 35.84 31.24
CA LYS A 1013 -27.14 35.00 31.66
C LYS A 1013 -26.70 33.57 31.92
N SER A 1014 -27.39 32.89 32.85
CA SER A 1014 -27.35 31.42 32.96
C SER A 1014 -27.95 30.77 31.71
N VAL A 1015 -27.53 29.54 31.42
CA VAL A 1015 -28.11 28.68 30.39
C VAL A 1015 -28.42 27.32 31.04
N TYR A 1016 -29.60 26.76 30.76
CA TYR A 1016 -30.08 25.51 31.36
C TYR A 1016 -30.51 24.50 30.31
N ASN A 1017 -30.18 23.22 30.52
CA ASN A 1017 -30.64 22.10 29.69
C ASN A 1017 -30.82 20.87 30.58
N PHE A 1018 -32.05 20.35 30.66
CA PHE A 1018 -32.41 19.29 31.61
C PHE A 1018 -32.68 17.92 30.99
N PHE A 1019 -32.55 17.78 29.67
CA PHE A 1019 -32.89 16.55 28.95
C PHE A 1019 -31.79 16.13 27.96
N GLY A 1020 -30.58 16.69 28.08
CA GLY A 1020 -29.46 16.40 27.19
C GLY A 1020 -29.68 16.85 25.74
N ILE A 1021 -30.61 17.78 25.48
CA ILE A 1021 -31.05 18.11 24.11
C ILE A 1021 -29.94 18.83 23.37
N GLY A 1022 -29.37 18.20 22.34
CA GLY A 1022 -28.17 18.67 21.64
C GLY A 1022 -26.86 18.53 22.44
N ALA A 1023 -26.83 17.72 23.50
CA ALA A 1023 -25.65 17.47 24.31
C ALA A 1023 -24.93 16.16 23.90
N TYR A 1024 -23.85 16.29 23.15
CA TYR A 1024 -23.04 15.18 22.60
C TYR A 1024 -21.78 14.96 23.46
N ASP A 1025 -21.39 13.76 23.87
CA ASP A 1025 -20.43 13.48 24.97
C ASP A 1025 -19.09 14.27 24.93
N ASN A 1026 -18.58 14.68 23.76
CA ASN A 1026 -17.45 15.62 23.65
C ASN A 1026 -17.76 17.01 24.18
N CYS A 1027 -18.84 17.57 23.65
CA CYS A 1027 -19.25 18.93 23.81
C CYS A 1027 -20.56 18.99 24.62
N ALA A 1028 -20.88 17.99 25.45
CA ALA A 1028 -22.19 17.88 26.07
C ALA A 1028 -22.55 19.19 26.78
N LYS A 1029 -21.56 19.75 27.46
CA LYS A 1029 -21.59 21.09 28.07
C LYS A 1029 -21.78 22.22 27.05
N GLU A 1030 -21.00 22.29 25.98
CA GLU A 1030 -20.98 23.43 25.03
C GLU A 1030 -22.02 23.32 23.92
N CYS A 1031 -22.21 22.16 23.27
CA CYS A 1031 -23.30 21.90 22.32
C CYS A 1031 -24.67 21.92 23.02
N GLY A 1032 -24.80 21.29 24.20
CA GLY A 1032 -26.04 21.34 24.99
C GLY A 1032 -26.39 22.75 25.47
N LYS A 1033 -25.37 23.57 25.74
CA LYS A 1033 -25.49 25.02 25.98
C LYS A 1033 -25.85 25.78 24.70
N GLN A 1034 -25.22 25.52 23.55
CA GLN A 1034 -25.54 26.17 22.28
C GLN A 1034 -26.99 25.90 21.87
N ARG A 1035 -27.46 24.66 22.02
CA ARG A 1035 -28.87 24.32 21.79
C ARG A 1035 -29.79 25.03 22.78
N ALA A 1036 -29.46 25.04 24.07
CA ALA A 1036 -30.23 25.81 25.05
C ALA A 1036 -30.23 27.34 24.81
N ILE A 1037 -29.16 27.91 24.23
CA ILE A 1037 -29.13 29.33 23.80
C ILE A 1037 -30.06 29.55 22.59
N GLN A 1038 -30.05 28.63 21.62
CA GLN A 1038 -30.97 28.67 20.46
C GLN A 1038 -32.43 28.62 20.92
N GLU A 1039 -32.76 27.68 21.80
CA GLU A 1039 -34.12 27.50 22.34
C GLU A 1039 -34.51 28.54 23.42
N GLY A 1040 -33.61 29.49 23.75
CA GLY A 1040 -33.88 30.58 24.71
C GLY A 1040 -33.95 30.19 26.18
N TRP A 1041 -33.39 29.04 26.57
CA TRP A 1041 -33.46 28.46 27.91
C TRP A 1041 -32.52 29.14 28.93
N PHE A 1042 -32.82 30.40 29.27
CA PHE A 1042 -32.02 31.22 30.19
C PHE A 1042 -32.47 31.09 31.67
N THR A 1043 -33.62 30.46 31.92
CA THR A 1043 -34.14 30.11 33.24
C THR A 1043 -34.43 28.60 33.36
N VAL A 1044 -34.61 28.15 34.59
CA VAL A 1044 -35.00 26.76 34.91
C VAL A 1044 -36.37 26.42 34.28
N ASP A 1045 -37.29 27.36 34.25
CA ASP A 1045 -38.69 27.06 33.94
C ASP A 1045 -38.93 27.03 32.42
N GLU A 1046 -38.25 27.91 31.67
CA GLU A 1046 -38.14 27.83 30.20
C GLU A 1046 -37.55 26.48 29.75
N ALA A 1047 -36.47 26.02 30.40
CA ALA A 1047 -35.81 24.76 30.04
C ALA A 1047 -36.66 23.51 30.33
N ILE A 1048 -37.47 23.52 31.40
CA ILE A 1048 -38.43 22.43 31.70
C ILE A 1048 -39.55 22.43 30.66
N ILE A 1049 -40.13 23.59 30.35
CA ILE A 1049 -41.26 23.72 29.41
C ILE A 1049 -40.82 23.41 27.96
N GLY A 1050 -39.68 23.93 27.51
CA GLY A 1050 -39.13 23.66 26.18
C GLY A 1050 -38.71 22.20 26.01
N GLY A 1051 -38.06 21.62 27.02
CA GLY A 1051 -37.70 20.19 27.00
C GLY A 1051 -38.90 19.25 26.97
N ALA A 1052 -40.03 19.63 27.57
CA ALA A 1052 -41.29 18.88 27.45
C ALA A 1052 -41.86 18.89 26.03
N GLN A 1053 -41.81 20.03 25.33
CA GLN A 1053 -42.25 20.11 23.93
C GLN A 1053 -41.32 19.34 22.99
N PHE A 1054 -40.01 19.32 23.26
CA PHE A 1054 -39.07 18.45 22.55
C PHE A 1054 -39.41 16.97 22.73
N ALA A 1055 -39.59 16.52 23.97
CA ALA A 1055 -39.95 15.13 24.28
C ALA A 1055 -41.31 14.70 23.69
N LYS A 1056 -42.27 15.64 23.63
CA LYS A 1056 -43.55 15.47 22.93
C LYS A 1056 -43.34 15.22 21.44
N ASN A 1057 -42.66 16.14 20.75
CA ASN A 1057 -42.61 16.20 19.29
C ASN A 1057 -41.63 15.19 18.68
N ASP A 1058 -40.46 14.97 19.30
CA ASP A 1058 -39.41 14.11 18.74
C ASP A 1058 -39.57 12.63 19.13
N TYR A 1059 -40.50 12.27 20.04
CA TYR A 1059 -40.73 10.87 20.44
C TYR A 1059 -42.20 10.52 20.65
N ILE A 1060 -42.85 11.13 21.64
CA ILE A 1060 -44.16 10.63 22.14
C ILE A 1060 -45.24 10.70 21.06
N TYR A 1061 -45.35 11.82 20.34
CA TYR A 1061 -46.28 11.97 19.22
C TYR A 1061 -45.68 11.57 17.86
N ALA A 1062 -44.42 11.11 17.84
CA ALA A 1062 -43.76 10.52 16.67
C ALA A 1062 -43.93 8.99 16.59
N GLY A 1063 -45.00 8.45 17.22
CA GLY A 1063 -45.28 7.00 17.27
C GLY A 1063 -44.45 6.21 18.28
N GLN A 1064 -43.79 6.88 19.22
CA GLN A 1064 -42.98 6.25 20.28
C GLN A 1064 -43.48 6.67 21.66
N HIS A 1065 -44.78 6.47 21.88
CA HIS A 1065 -45.53 6.85 23.07
C HIS A 1065 -45.35 5.95 24.30
N THR A 1066 -44.52 4.92 24.27
CA THR A 1066 -44.16 4.12 25.47
C THR A 1066 -42.64 3.98 25.59
N LEU A 1067 -42.10 3.79 26.80
CA LEU A 1067 -40.65 3.60 27.00
C LEU A 1067 -40.10 2.42 26.17
N TYR A 1068 -40.89 1.36 25.99
CA TYR A 1068 -40.58 0.25 25.11
C TYR A 1068 -40.47 0.71 23.63
N LEU A 1069 -41.45 1.47 23.12
CA LEU A 1069 -41.42 1.96 21.73
C LEU A 1069 -40.30 3.00 21.52
N MET A 1070 -40.02 3.85 22.50
CA MET A 1070 -38.85 4.74 22.53
C MET A 1070 -37.53 3.95 22.42
N ARG A 1071 -37.45 2.76 23.04
CA ARG A 1071 -36.25 1.92 23.01
C ARG A 1071 -36.11 1.11 21.73
N TRP A 1072 -37.17 0.48 21.25
CA TRP A 1072 -37.08 -0.56 20.21
C TRP A 1072 -37.59 -0.14 18.84
N ASN A 1073 -38.60 0.72 18.78
CA ASN A 1073 -39.26 1.22 17.57
C ASN A 1073 -39.62 0.13 16.51
N PRO A 1074 -40.60 -0.76 16.80
CA PRO A 1074 -41.10 -1.73 15.83
C PRO A 1074 -41.78 -1.10 14.61
N ALA A 1075 -42.36 0.11 14.71
CA ALA A 1075 -42.93 0.81 13.57
C ALA A 1075 -41.87 1.09 12.49
N ASN A 1076 -40.70 1.60 12.86
CA ASN A 1076 -39.58 1.84 11.95
C ASN A 1076 -39.07 0.54 11.31
N MET A 1077 -39.08 -0.57 12.07
CA MET A 1077 -38.71 -1.90 11.57
C MET A 1077 -39.67 -2.46 10.53
N VAL A 1078 -40.98 -2.24 10.68
CA VAL A 1078 -41.99 -2.58 9.65
C VAL A 1078 -41.84 -1.68 8.42
N GLN A 1079 -41.83 -0.36 8.61
CA GLN A 1079 -41.88 0.63 7.52
C GLN A 1079 -40.61 0.68 6.67
N TYR A 1080 -39.43 0.56 7.29
CA TYR A 1080 -38.14 0.79 6.63
C TYR A 1080 -37.22 -0.45 6.60
N ASN A 1081 -37.65 -1.60 7.15
CA ASN A 1081 -36.84 -2.82 7.26
C ASN A 1081 -35.48 -2.60 7.95
N ARG A 1082 -35.43 -1.67 8.91
CA ARG A 1082 -34.28 -1.36 9.78
C ARG A 1082 -34.74 -0.97 11.18
N ALA A 1083 -33.92 -1.20 12.20
CA ALA A 1083 -34.12 -0.58 13.50
C ALA A 1083 -33.49 0.82 13.49
N GLY A 1084 -34.19 1.82 14.03
CA GLY A 1084 -33.79 3.23 13.96
C GLY A 1084 -34.61 4.13 14.88
N HIS A 1085 -34.18 5.38 15.02
CA HIS A 1085 -34.84 6.40 15.86
C HIS A 1085 -35.05 5.93 17.32
N GLN A 1086 -34.02 5.34 17.92
CA GLN A 1086 -34.07 4.75 19.26
C GLN A 1086 -33.45 5.70 20.30
N TYR A 1087 -34.14 5.90 21.42
CA TYR A 1087 -33.70 6.81 22.48
C TYR A 1087 -32.35 6.39 23.09
N ALA A 1088 -32.13 5.08 23.25
CA ALA A 1088 -30.97 4.54 23.95
C ALA A 1088 -30.37 3.32 23.27
N THR A 1089 -29.06 3.15 23.47
CA THR A 1089 -28.25 2.02 23.03
C THR A 1089 -28.12 0.95 24.12
N ASP A 1090 -28.40 1.29 25.38
CA ASP A 1090 -28.53 0.34 26.49
C ASP A 1090 -29.78 -0.53 26.28
N ILE A 1091 -29.62 -1.84 26.09
CA ILE A 1091 -30.73 -2.79 25.88
C ILE A 1091 -31.74 -2.78 27.04
N GLY A 1092 -31.28 -2.57 28.28
CA GLY A 1092 -32.13 -2.53 29.47
C GLY A 1092 -32.63 -1.13 29.83
N TRP A 1093 -32.46 -0.12 28.97
CA TRP A 1093 -32.76 1.28 29.28
C TRP A 1093 -34.19 1.51 29.80
N ALA A 1094 -35.19 1.01 29.07
CA ALA A 1094 -36.60 1.16 29.44
C ALA A 1094 -36.87 0.55 30.82
N SER A 1095 -36.33 -0.65 31.07
CA SER A 1095 -36.51 -1.39 32.32
C SER A 1095 -35.82 -0.75 33.54
N LYS A 1096 -34.78 0.07 33.31
CA LYS A 1096 -34.02 0.80 34.33
C LYS A 1096 -34.74 2.08 34.79
N GLN A 1097 -35.56 2.70 33.93
CA GLN A 1097 -36.35 3.91 34.26
C GLN A 1097 -37.50 3.65 35.26
N ILE A 1098 -38.02 2.42 35.30
CA ILE A 1098 -39.29 2.03 35.93
C ILE A 1098 -39.40 2.32 37.44
N THR A 1099 -38.28 2.40 38.15
CA THR A 1099 -38.26 2.57 39.62
C THR A 1099 -39.11 3.74 40.11
N ASN A 1100 -39.09 4.87 39.40
CA ASN A 1100 -39.87 6.06 39.79
C ASN A 1100 -41.38 5.89 39.52
N TYR A 1101 -41.75 5.30 38.38
CA TYR A 1101 -43.13 5.00 37.99
C TYR A 1101 -43.81 4.15 39.06
N LYS A 1102 -43.18 3.02 39.42
CA LYS A 1102 -43.63 2.17 40.53
C LYS A 1102 -43.77 2.97 41.83
N ASN A 1103 -42.75 3.75 42.20
CA ASN A 1103 -42.71 4.48 43.46
C ASN A 1103 -43.80 5.54 43.63
N ILE A 1104 -44.45 5.98 42.54
CA ILE A 1104 -45.63 6.86 42.57
C ILE A 1104 -46.91 6.04 42.39
N TYR A 1105 -47.05 5.35 41.27
CA TYR A 1105 -48.33 4.79 40.84
C TYR A 1105 -48.84 3.67 41.75
N SER A 1106 -47.94 2.94 42.43
CA SER A 1106 -48.34 1.92 43.44
C SER A 1106 -48.92 2.49 44.74
N LYS A 1107 -48.92 3.82 44.95
CA LYS A 1107 -49.37 4.47 46.20
C LYS A 1107 -50.65 5.30 46.06
N GLY A 1108 -51.11 5.55 44.85
CA GLY A 1108 -52.30 6.35 44.58
C GLY A 1108 -53.35 5.57 43.78
N ASN A 1109 -54.40 6.28 43.37
CA ASN A 1109 -55.40 5.76 42.45
C ASN A 1109 -55.32 6.58 41.17
N TYR A 1110 -54.70 6.02 40.15
CA TYR A 1110 -54.42 6.65 38.86
C TYR A 1110 -54.99 5.79 37.75
N ASN A 1111 -55.34 6.41 36.63
CA ASN A 1111 -55.92 5.74 35.47
C ASN A 1111 -54.80 5.55 34.44
N LEU A 1112 -54.35 4.31 34.27
CA LEU A 1112 -53.12 3.99 33.53
C LEU A 1112 -53.44 3.19 32.27
N ILE A 1113 -53.09 3.75 31.11
CA ILE A 1113 -53.23 3.09 29.82
C ILE A 1113 -51.89 2.45 29.46
N PHE A 1114 -51.90 1.18 29.08
CA PHE A 1114 -50.73 0.46 28.61
C PHE A 1114 -50.97 0.01 27.16
N ASP A 1115 -50.00 0.25 26.29
CA ASP A 1115 -49.98 -0.27 24.91
C ASP A 1115 -48.88 -1.31 24.79
N VAL A 1116 -49.31 -2.58 24.67
CA VAL A 1116 -48.40 -3.72 24.57
C VAL A 1116 -48.19 -4.07 23.10
N PRO A 1117 -46.97 -3.89 22.55
CA PRO A 1117 -46.69 -4.27 21.18
C PRO A 1117 -46.70 -5.79 21.02
N VAL A 1118 -47.31 -6.26 19.94
CA VAL A 1118 -47.39 -7.69 19.59
C VAL A 1118 -46.68 -7.92 18.26
N TYR A 1119 -45.78 -8.91 18.27
CA TYR A 1119 -45.05 -9.37 17.10
C TYR A 1119 -45.72 -10.60 16.48
N LYS A 1120 -45.54 -10.76 15.17
CA LYS A 1120 -46.02 -11.88 14.35
C LYS A 1120 -45.24 -13.18 14.55
#